data_AF-A0A9D1GR99-F1
#
_entry.id   AF-A0A9D1GR99-F1
#
_cell.length_a   1.000
_cell.length_b   1.000
_cell.length_c   1.000
_cell.angle_alpha   90.00
_cell.angle_beta   90.00
_cell.angle_gamma   90.00
#
_symmetry.space_group_name_H-M   'P 1'
#
loop_
_entity.id
_entity.type
_entity.pdbx_description
1 polymer ?
#
loop_
_entity_poly.entity_id
_entity_poly.type
_entity_poly.pdbx_seq_one_letter_code
_entity_poly.pdbx_strand_id
1 'polypeptide(L)'
;MFKKFNLKSRRIFLLIVSFVLLISLSSCGGAGNPLGKLNPDEIYASAGKYSVTNQELWNELKWSAKDVLDEKITEVVLKDYFTKIELVMEKSYASLTDDEKKSFKDDFTEEDFNQLYQHYSVRLKNYVLDDVYNFDFNVQGNYDSIEDIAKYDAKLLRLKYSDEMYSLYNIDSINGKSLVTLCEEATLDNDNFLIIAKQFKNLYYTSLAKELLAYDKLDEEIKDAYENRDTDDENDLGYFTKNDYIQTYKNEYANQGDLNLILIRFASEEEFNSTLKSFGLKFYRDDLVYIEKRANMSFAEYANYYDEFTPSDGKDGFQYIERSYGEVAVLELYIQIYNYLYGGYREMLYTDKYKSYFNDIDLTPITEDIIQKYAQIMQQENSEQKLKEAFDAIVAVLAQKKDDEEVFNTYYTREYIDNLDPTFYLYLYEELSTPFTDKDSSEDDSKSYSTALQTYSDQNWIAFKLEQESDQYENIYHKDITDDELYENITANETLYNEISDYLRTNALTSTNISNALTEETEEVTVKIYDEALEIAYATSNSEYSKTYGSAPNSNVIATIAYNNQTYHVNIVEDTEDSKAVSGGIFTELELKNGITTSIDILSKKIVKDTKAYEDTAKDKEDYYQQIEYILAAFSSDSLSSSGYPSSIGKYNFLMLYYHTANIDDIVKNVFRVNAASGKLLTDYASNTLLNFFKTYTDSIYENYFSISGKRLVVYMDANDDGEKDNVADWKDLTYNNQSKGSLAQELVLEILKEVQSMNGSHATALDELVTEINNSARAEYQDNPIAPENKWAKYRKAGLNVALEDVSAANDTTSIDFKLKERLVTIFKQDDFKINNTTQTEYLERLTAKEDVLQTEDGFNLLVITSAEFQTSAEFTSEDDPLHLFESVDVYYNDAYVTIDQLYNDSEKLSINQIKLYVLEYVSQSTSNLSPSAISDALSNYLSPVLTRYMGEETQRDIVLYFIQEMAGSLTFTNQAYAARMDKIIEINHNAADNYIFIYEEDPTGTLNTYEHWWEDLKSIVAEILFTQGEE
;
A
#
# COMPACT_ATOMS: atom_id res chain seq x y z
N MET A 1 29.74 -29.60 -42.61
CA MET A 1 29.22 -29.53 -44.00
C MET A 1 27.72 -29.24 -43.93
N PHE A 2 27.37 -28.06 -43.43
CA PHE A 2 25.98 -27.59 -43.34
C PHE A 2 25.62 -26.91 -44.66
N LYS A 3 24.74 -27.55 -45.43
CA LYS A 3 24.17 -26.94 -46.63
C LYS A 3 23.35 -25.72 -46.21
N LYS A 4 23.66 -24.57 -46.81
CA LYS A 4 22.79 -23.39 -46.88
C LYS A 4 21.41 -23.83 -47.36
N PHE A 5 20.42 -23.84 -46.48
CA PHE A 5 19.02 -23.72 -46.86
C PHE A 5 18.66 -22.24 -46.78
N ASN A 6 18.48 -21.62 -47.95
CA ASN A 6 17.73 -20.38 -48.10
C ASN A 6 16.26 -20.72 -47.88
N LEU A 7 15.79 -20.65 -46.64
CA LEU A 7 14.37 -20.60 -46.29
C LEU A 7 14.14 -19.23 -45.67
N LYS A 8 13.03 -18.58 -46.04
CA LYS A 8 12.59 -17.26 -45.57
C LYS A 8 12.51 -17.26 -44.03
N SER A 9 13.62 -16.96 -43.39
CA SER A 9 13.84 -17.00 -41.93
C SER A 9 13.12 -15.90 -41.15
N ARG A 10 12.15 -15.20 -41.76
CA ARG A 10 11.33 -14.14 -41.14
C ARG A 10 9.92 -14.58 -40.73
N ARG A 11 9.45 -15.77 -41.14
CA ARG A 11 8.10 -16.27 -40.76
C ARG A 11 8.09 -17.17 -39.51
N ILE A 12 9.26 -17.56 -39.01
CA ILE A 12 9.39 -18.43 -37.82
C ILE A 12 9.37 -17.62 -36.50
N PHE A 13 9.65 -16.31 -36.57
CA PHE A 13 9.68 -15.43 -35.40
C PHE A 13 8.29 -14.94 -34.93
N LEU A 14 7.24 -15.23 -35.71
CA LEU A 14 5.84 -14.86 -35.44
C LEU A 14 5.18 -15.63 -34.28
N LEU A 15 5.92 -16.46 -33.54
CA LEU A 15 5.38 -17.37 -32.53
C LEU A 15 5.88 -17.10 -31.10
N ILE A 16 6.75 -16.13 -30.89
CA ILE A 16 7.09 -15.60 -29.54
C ILE A 16 6.31 -14.31 -29.25
N VAL A 17 5.49 -13.86 -30.20
CA VAL A 17 4.79 -12.57 -30.16
C VAL A 17 3.31 -12.84 -30.40
N SER A 18 2.69 -13.44 -29.38
CA SER A 18 1.23 -13.45 -29.24
C SER A 18 0.78 -12.09 -28.70
N PHE A 19 1.02 -11.02 -29.45
CA PHE A 19 0.36 -9.77 -29.14
C PHE A 19 -1.04 -9.81 -29.80
N VAL A 20 -2.06 -9.92 -28.94
CA VAL A 20 -3.28 -9.08 -28.96
C VAL A 20 -4.60 -9.69 -29.41
N LEU A 21 -4.68 -10.82 -30.11
CA LEU A 21 -5.99 -11.38 -30.50
C LEU A 21 -6.06 -12.90 -30.42
N LEU A 22 -5.59 -13.45 -29.30
CA LEU A 22 -5.80 -14.87 -29.04
C LEU A 22 -7.28 -15.05 -28.71
N ILE A 23 -8.05 -15.59 -29.66
CA ILE A 23 -9.17 -16.42 -29.26
C ILE A 23 -8.52 -17.59 -28.51
N SER A 24 -8.41 -17.41 -27.19
CA SER A 24 -7.41 -18.01 -26.32
C SER A 24 -7.53 -19.52 -26.19
N LEU A 25 -8.69 -20.03 -26.59
CA LEU A 25 -8.96 -21.43 -26.49
C LEU A 25 -8.00 -22.26 -27.32
N SER A 26 -7.74 -23.43 -26.78
CA SER A 26 -7.05 -24.50 -27.44
C SER A 26 -8.01 -25.22 -28.40
N SER A 27 -7.57 -26.27 -29.09
CA SER A 27 -8.47 -27.03 -29.96
C SER A 27 -9.56 -27.71 -29.13
N CYS A 28 -10.83 -27.65 -29.57
CA CYS A 28 -11.95 -28.36 -28.93
C CYS A 28 -11.53 -29.77 -28.47
N GLY A 29 -11.68 -30.01 -27.16
CA GLY A 29 -10.96 -31.05 -26.41
C GLY A 29 -10.99 -32.47 -27.00
N GLY A 30 -9.83 -33.13 -26.99
CA GLY A 30 -9.65 -34.55 -27.37
C GLY A 30 -9.63 -35.55 -26.19
N ALA A 31 -9.65 -35.05 -24.95
CA ALA A 31 -9.64 -35.84 -23.72
C ALA A 31 -11.02 -36.49 -23.47
N GLY A 32 -11.08 -37.57 -22.68
CA GLY A 32 -12.34 -38.21 -22.26
C GLY A 32 -13.41 -37.22 -21.79
N ASN A 33 -14.70 -37.51 -22.06
CA ASN A 33 -15.84 -36.61 -21.82
C ASN A 33 -16.78 -37.12 -20.73
N PRO A 34 -16.35 -37.22 -19.44
CA PRO A 34 -17.31 -37.36 -18.37
C PRO A 34 -18.14 -36.07 -18.30
N LEU A 35 -19.43 -36.20 -18.56
CA LEU A 35 -20.39 -35.09 -18.49
C LEU A 35 -21.25 -35.16 -17.23
N GLY A 36 -21.13 -36.24 -16.45
CA GLY A 36 -21.88 -36.38 -15.21
C GLY A 36 -23.38 -36.24 -15.39
N LYS A 37 -23.97 -35.39 -14.55
CA LYS A 37 -25.37 -34.97 -14.62
C LYS A 37 -25.58 -33.68 -15.43
N LEU A 38 -24.53 -33.12 -16.04
CA LEU A 38 -24.63 -31.90 -16.86
C LEU A 38 -25.46 -32.19 -18.12
N ASN A 39 -26.41 -31.31 -18.44
CA ASN A 39 -27.20 -31.42 -19.66
C ASN A 39 -26.36 -30.98 -20.87
N PRO A 40 -25.92 -31.90 -21.76
CA PRO A 40 -24.92 -31.58 -22.77
C PRO A 40 -25.44 -30.72 -23.93
N ASP A 41 -26.73 -30.82 -24.23
CA ASP A 41 -27.39 -30.16 -25.36
C ASP A 41 -27.97 -28.78 -24.99
N GLU A 42 -27.96 -28.43 -23.70
CA GLU A 42 -28.42 -27.13 -23.24
C GLU A 42 -27.51 -26.02 -23.75
N ILE A 43 -28.11 -25.01 -24.37
CA ILE A 43 -27.40 -23.84 -24.88
C ILE A 43 -27.06 -22.94 -23.70
N TYR A 44 -25.81 -22.49 -23.62
CA TYR A 44 -25.34 -21.51 -22.65
C TYR A 44 -25.44 -20.09 -23.22
N ALA A 45 -24.86 -19.90 -24.41
CA ALA A 45 -24.85 -18.63 -25.15
C ALA A 45 -25.10 -18.84 -26.65
N SER A 46 -25.65 -17.83 -27.33
CA SER A 46 -25.87 -17.84 -28.77
C SER A 46 -25.71 -16.46 -29.41
N ALA A 47 -25.25 -16.46 -30.66
CA ALA A 47 -25.22 -15.28 -31.53
C ALA A 47 -25.68 -15.73 -32.93
N GLY A 48 -26.87 -15.28 -33.35
CA GLY A 48 -27.48 -15.66 -34.63
C GLY A 48 -27.64 -17.17 -34.80
N LYS A 49 -26.95 -17.75 -35.79
CA LYS A 49 -26.96 -19.20 -36.07
C LYS A 49 -25.96 -20.01 -35.23
N TYR A 50 -25.09 -19.35 -34.47
CA TYR A 50 -24.06 -19.98 -33.66
C TYR A 50 -24.53 -20.10 -32.20
N SER A 51 -24.20 -21.21 -31.56
CA SER A 51 -24.52 -21.47 -30.16
C SER A 51 -23.36 -22.19 -29.47
N VAL A 52 -23.26 -22.06 -28.16
CA VAL A 52 -22.36 -22.82 -27.29
C VAL A 52 -23.22 -23.67 -26.38
N THR A 53 -22.99 -24.98 -26.35
CA THR A 53 -23.67 -25.86 -25.39
C THR A 53 -22.85 -26.02 -24.12
N ASN A 54 -23.49 -26.46 -23.03
CA ASN A 54 -22.81 -26.78 -21.77
C ASN A 54 -21.70 -27.82 -21.95
N GLN A 55 -21.87 -28.78 -22.88
CA GLN A 55 -20.81 -29.73 -23.22
C GLN A 55 -19.58 -29.02 -23.82
N GLU A 56 -19.80 -28.11 -24.77
CA GLU A 56 -18.70 -27.36 -25.40
C GLU A 56 -18.00 -26.46 -24.40
N LEU A 57 -18.76 -25.81 -23.51
CA LEU A 57 -18.23 -25.00 -22.42
C LEU A 57 -17.39 -25.82 -21.44
N TRP A 58 -17.92 -26.96 -20.95
CA TRP A 58 -17.22 -27.84 -20.03
C TRP A 58 -15.91 -28.41 -20.60
N ASN A 59 -15.90 -28.74 -21.89
CA ASN A 59 -14.71 -29.28 -22.56
C ASN A 59 -13.52 -28.32 -22.53
N GLU A 60 -13.77 -27.01 -22.42
CA GLU A 60 -12.73 -26.00 -22.28
C GLU A 60 -12.45 -25.68 -20.80
N LEU A 61 -13.49 -25.47 -19.98
CA LEU A 61 -13.33 -25.12 -18.57
C LEU A 61 -12.56 -26.18 -17.76
N LYS A 62 -12.73 -27.47 -18.08
CA LYS A 62 -12.13 -28.56 -17.29
C LYS A 62 -10.60 -28.57 -17.25
N TRP A 63 -9.94 -27.87 -18.17
CA TRP A 63 -8.47 -27.72 -18.14
C TRP A 63 -7.98 -26.84 -16.99
N SER A 64 -8.85 -25.98 -16.47
CA SER A 64 -8.61 -25.17 -15.26
C SER A 64 -9.19 -25.80 -14.00
N ALA A 65 -9.74 -27.03 -14.07
CA ALA A 65 -10.36 -27.69 -12.91
C ALA A 65 -9.37 -28.10 -11.82
N LYS A 66 -8.06 -28.07 -12.10
CA LYS A 66 -7.01 -28.36 -11.11
C LYS A 66 -7.09 -27.37 -9.94
N ASP A 67 -7.24 -26.08 -10.20
CA ASP A 67 -7.21 -25.08 -9.13
C ASP A 67 -8.45 -25.22 -8.22
N VAL A 68 -9.61 -25.52 -8.82
CA VAL A 68 -10.81 -25.87 -8.04
C VAL A 68 -10.61 -27.19 -7.27
N LEU A 69 -9.92 -28.18 -7.84
CA LEU A 69 -9.62 -29.41 -7.11
C LEU A 69 -8.74 -29.14 -5.88
N ASP A 70 -7.74 -28.25 -5.99
CA ASP A 70 -6.91 -27.83 -4.85
C ASP A 70 -7.75 -27.11 -3.79
N GLU A 71 -8.66 -26.21 -4.19
CA GLU A 71 -9.65 -25.59 -3.29
C GLU A 71 -10.51 -26.66 -2.58
N LYS A 72 -10.94 -27.71 -3.29
CA LYS A 72 -11.70 -28.84 -2.69
C LYS A 72 -10.86 -29.72 -1.77
N ILE A 73 -9.56 -29.86 -2.02
CA ILE A 73 -8.65 -30.54 -1.09
C ILE A 73 -8.56 -29.74 0.21
N THR A 74 -8.37 -28.42 0.13
CA THR A 74 -8.40 -27.53 1.29
C THR A 74 -9.73 -27.59 2.03
N GLU A 75 -10.88 -27.58 1.33
CA GLU A 75 -12.21 -27.73 1.93
C GLU A 75 -12.33 -29.05 2.72
N VAL A 76 -11.79 -30.16 2.19
CA VAL A 76 -11.79 -31.46 2.86
C VAL A 76 -10.91 -31.48 4.11
N VAL A 77 -9.70 -30.91 4.04
CA VAL A 77 -8.77 -30.83 5.17
C VAL A 77 -9.35 -29.97 6.28
N LEU A 78 -9.93 -28.82 5.94
CA LEU A 78 -10.43 -27.83 6.90
C LEU A 78 -11.88 -28.05 7.33
N LYS A 79 -12.53 -29.14 6.88
CA LYS A 79 -13.97 -29.36 7.05
C LYS A 79 -14.46 -29.25 8.50
N ASP A 80 -13.70 -29.83 9.44
CA ASP A 80 -14.07 -29.84 10.85
C ASP A 80 -13.94 -28.44 11.47
N TYR A 81 -12.87 -27.69 11.14
CA TYR A 81 -12.68 -26.30 11.55
C TYR A 81 -13.75 -25.38 10.98
N PHE A 82 -14.05 -25.51 9.69
CA PHE A 82 -15.10 -24.74 9.03
C PHE A 82 -16.46 -24.98 9.70
N THR A 83 -16.78 -26.24 10.02
CA THR A 83 -18.01 -26.60 10.73
C THR A 83 -18.07 -25.95 12.11
N LYS A 84 -16.97 -25.96 12.88
CA LYS A 84 -16.88 -25.30 14.19
C LYS A 84 -17.14 -23.80 14.07
N ILE A 85 -16.56 -23.14 13.07
CA ILE A 85 -16.80 -21.70 12.81
C ILE A 85 -18.27 -21.45 12.49
N GLU A 86 -18.88 -22.24 11.59
CA GLU A 86 -20.31 -22.09 11.26
C GLU A 86 -21.21 -22.29 12.50
N LEU A 87 -20.91 -23.25 13.37
CA LEU A 87 -21.67 -23.46 14.61
C LEU A 87 -21.61 -22.26 15.55
N VAL A 88 -20.47 -21.57 15.63
CA VAL A 88 -20.31 -20.38 16.47
C VAL A 88 -20.93 -19.15 15.82
N MET A 89 -20.70 -18.94 14.53
CA MET A 89 -21.07 -17.69 13.86
C MET A 89 -22.53 -17.65 13.41
N GLU A 90 -23.16 -18.80 13.13
CA GLU A 90 -24.50 -18.87 12.52
C GLU A 90 -25.57 -19.44 13.45
N LYS A 91 -25.19 -20.01 14.61
CA LYS A 91 -26.13 -20.54 15.60
C LYS A 91 -26.02 -19.80 16.93
N SER A 92 -26.96 -20.09 17.83
CA SER A 92 -26.87 -19.70 19.23
C SER A 92 -26.49 -20.88 20.11
N TYR A 93 -25.83 -20.65 21.24
CA TYR A 93 -25.49 -21.70 22.20
C TYR A 93 -26.68 -22.61 22.58
N ALA A 94 -27.86 -22.00 22.78
CA ALA A 94 -29.09 -22.72 23.14
C ALA A 94 -29.61 -23.65 22.02
N SER A 95 -29.20 -23.42 20.76
CA SER A 95 -29.59 -24.23 19.61
C SER A 95 -28.62 -25.38 19.28
N LEU A 96 -27.46 -25.42 19.94
CA LEU A 96 -26.49 -26.50 19.76
C LEU A 96 -26.95 -27.78 20.47
N THR A 97 -26.79 -28.92 19.78
CA THR A 97 -26.96 -30.26 20.35
C THR A 97 -25.82 -30.61 21.30
N ASP A 98 -26.04 -31.60 22.17
CA ASP A 98 -24.99 -32.07 23.10
C ASP A 98 -23.75 -32.61 22.36
N ASP A 99 -23.93 -33.21 21.18
CA ASP A 99 -22.83 -33.72 20.36
C ASP A 99 -22.05 -32.57 19.68
N GLU A 100 -22.73 -31.52 19.21
CA GLU A 100 -22.07 -30.31 18.67
C GLU A 100 -21.28 -29.58 19.77
N LYS A 101 -21.80 -29.48 21.00
CA LYS A 101 -21.08 -28.88 22.13
C LYS A 101 -19.80 -29.65 22.45
N LYS A 102 -19.88 -30.98 22.49
CA LYS A 102 -18.73 -31.86 22.74
C LYS A 102 -17.66 -31.81 21.64
N SER A 103 -18.00 -31.34 20.43
CA SER A 103 -17.01 -31.18 19.36
C SER A 103 -15.99 -30.08 19.63
N PHE A 104 -16.29 -29.14 20.54
CA PHE A 104 -15.35 -28.13 21.04
C PHE A 104 -14.60 -28.65 22.27
N LYS A 105 -15.35 -29.05 23.31
CA LYS A 105 -14.82 -29.72 24.52
C LYS A 105 -15.94 -30.39 25.31
N ASP A 106 -15.58 -31.32 26.19
CA ASP A 106 -16.56 -32.11 26.98
C ASP A 106 -17.51 -31.24 27.83
N ASP A 107 -16.97 -30.22 28.49
CA ASP A 107 -17.71 -29.29 29.36
C ASP A 107 -17.88 -27.90 28.70
N PHE A 108 -18.39 -27.86 27.45
CA PHE A 108 -18.57 -26.60 26.71
C PHE A 108 -19.76 -25.77 27.21
N THR A 109 -19.45 -24.58 27.74
CA THR A 109 -20.40 -23.67 28.37
C THR A 109 -20.84 -22.53 27.45
N GLU A 110 -21.87 -21.79 27.85
CA GLU A 110 -22.31 -20.58 27.13
C GLU A 110 -21.23 -19.49 27.14
N GLU A 111 -20.43 -19.42 28.21
CA GLU A 111 -19.31 -18.48 28.32
C GLU A 111 -18.22 -18.79 27.29
N ASP A 112 -17.85 -20.06 27.16
CA ASP A 112 -16.88 -20.50 26.15
C ASP A 112 -17.37 -20.17 24.73
N PHE A 113 -18.66 -20.39 24.46
CA PHE A 113 -19.26 -20.04 23.18
C PHE A 113 -19.18 -18.54 22.90
N ASN A 114 -19.48 -17.71 23.89
CA ASN A 114 -19.40 -16.26 23.74
C ASN A 114 -17.96 -15.78 23.51
N GLN A 115 -16.98 -16.37 24.18
CA GLN A 115 -15.57 -16.07 23.96
C GLN A 115 -15.12 -16.43 22.53
N LEU A 116 -15.49 -17.62 22.04
CA LEU A 116 -15.21 -18.02 20.65
C LEU A 116 -15.91 -17.09 19.66
N TYR A 117 -17.18 -16.71 19.91
CA TYR A 117 -17.91 -15.80 19.03
C TYR A 117 -17.22 -14.43 18.93
N GLN A 118 -16.76 -13.87 20.05
CA GLN A 118 -16.04 -12.60 20.04
C GLN A 118 -14.72 -12.72 19.27
N HIS A 119 -13.92 -13.73 19.58
CA HIS A 119 -12.65 -13.96 18.90
C HIS A 119 -12.82 -14.16 17.39
N TYR A 120 -13.73 -15.04 16.96
CA TYR A 120 -14.01 -15.29 15.55
C TYR A 120 -14.56 -14.04 14.85
N SER A 121 -15.43 -13.28 15.52
CA SER A 121 -15.99 -12.05 14.95
C SER A 121 -14.89 -11.03 14.66
N VAL A 122 -13.95 -10.82 15.58
CA VAL A 122 -12.82 -9.89 15.41
C VAL A 122 -11.91 -10.37 14.28
N ARG A 123 -11.48 -11.63 14.29
CA ARG A 123 -10.58 -12.16 13.25
C ARG A 123 -11.20 -12.11 11.85
N LEU A 124 -12.49 -12.44 11.72
CA LEU A 124 -13.21 -12.35 10.45
C LEU A 124 -13.30 -10.91 9.92
N LYS A 125 -13.50 -9.93 10.81
CA LYS A 125 -13.49 -8.51 10.45
C LYS A 125 -12.11 -8.09 9.94
N ASN A 126 -11.05 -8.49 10.64
CA ASN A 126 -9.67 -8.21 10.24
C ASN A 126 -9.34 -8.79 8.85
N TYR A 127 -9.74 -10.03 8.55
CA TYR A 127 -9.50 -10.59 7.22
C TYR A 127 -10.17 -9.80 6.09
N VAL A 128 -11.39 -9.31 6.31
CA VAL A 128 -12.05 -8.46 5.30
C VAL A 128 -11.34 -7.12 5.17
N LEU A 129 -10.92 -6.53 6.29
CA LEU A 129 -10.16 -5.29 6.29
C LEU A 129 -8.86 -5.44 5.49
N ASP A 130 -8.09 -6.49 5.78
CA ASP A 130 -6.81 -6.78 5.15
C ASP A 130 -6.98 -6.96 3.63
N ASP A 131 -8.01 -7.70 3.18
CA ASP A 131 -8.31 -7.85 1.75
C ASP A 131 -8.75 -6.52 1.08
N VAL A 132 -9.58 -5.71 1.76
CA VAL A 132 -10.09 -4.45 1.19
C VAL A 132 -8.96 -3.46 0.97
N TYR A 133 -8.03 -3.37 1.91
CA TYR A 133 -6.96 -2.36 1.92
C TYR A 133 -5.58 -2.92 1.50
N ASN A 134 -5.50 -4.20 1.13
CA ASN A 134 -4.27 -4.93 0.81
C ASN A 134 -3.22 -4.87 1.93
N PHE A 135 -3.66 -5.02 3.18
CA PHE A 135 -2.73 -5.09 4.30
C PHE A 135 -2.12 -6.48 4.44
N ASP A 136 -0.89 -6.52 4.95
CA ASP A 136 -0.27 -7.76 5.35
C ASP A 136 -0.97 -8.33 6.59
N PHE A 137 -0.98 -9.66 6.68
CA PHE A 137 -1.60 -10.38 7.79
C PHE A 137 -1.05 -9.89 9.15
N ASN A 138 -1.95 -9.40 10.00
CA ASN A 138 -1.67 -9.03 11.37
C ASN A 138 -2.71 -9.68 12.31
N VAL A 139 -2.24 -10.36 13.36
CA VAL A 139 -3.13 -11.04 14.29
C VAL A 139 -3.94 -10.03 15.13
N GLN A 140 -3.34 -8.87 15.44
CA GLN A 140 -3.99 -7.78 16.16
C GLN A 140 -4.95 -6.97 15.26
N GLY A 141 -4.75 -7.01 13.94
CA GLY A 141 -5.51 -6.26 12.94
C GLY A 141 -4.83 -4.93 12.58
N ASN A 142 -5.30 -4.29 11.50
CA ASN A 142 -4.67 -3.11 10.90
C ASN A 142 -5.64 -1.92 10.83
N TYR A 143 -6.54 -1.76 11.81
CA TYR A 143 -7.57 -0.72 11.76
C TYR A 143 -6.99 0.70 11.79
N ASP A 144 -5.98 0.92 12.64
CA ASP A 144 -5.38 2.24 12.81
C ASP A 144 -4.61 2.66 11.55
N SER A 145 -4.05 1.70 10.81
CA SER A 145 -3.38 1.92 9.52
C SER A 145 -4.30 2.40 8.40
N ILE A 146 -5.63 2.41 8.59
CA ILE A 146 -6.57 2.99 7.61
C ILE A 146 -6.41 4.51 7.55
N GLU A 147 -6.08 5.16 8.68
CA GLU A 147 -5.97 6.62 8.78
C GLU A 147 -4.81 7.17 7.93
N ASP A 148 -3.77 6.34 7.71
CA ASP A 148 -2.61 6.66 6.88
C ASP A 148 -2.91 6.59 5.36
N ILE A 149 -4.04 5.99 4.97
CA ILE A 149 -4.39 5.82 3.55
C ILE A 149 -5.07 7.08 3.03
N ALA A 150 -4.47 7.68 1.98
CA ALA A 150 -5.07 8.82 1.30
C ALA A 150 -6.50 8.50 0.82
N LYS A 151 -7.41 9.47 1.01
CA LYS A 151 -8.85 9.33 0.73
C LYS A 151 -9.18 8.73 -0.64
N TYR A 152 -8.46 9.12 -1.69
CA TYR A 152 -8.68 8.61 -3.05
C TYR A 152 -8.20 7.16 -3.20
N ASP A 153 -7.07 6.81 -2.60
CA ASP A 153 -6.54 5.44 -2.62
C ASP A 153 -7.46 4.49 -1.86
N ALA A 154 -8.00 4.91 -0.71
CA ALA A 154 -9.00 4.15 0.02
C ALA A 154 -10.28 3.89 -0.81
N LYS A 155 -10.74 4.87 -1.61
CA LYS A 155 -11.89 4.71 -2.52
C LYS A 155 -11.57 3.74 -3.66
N LEU A 156 -10.38 3.86 -4.25
CA LEU A 156 -9.89 2.96 -5.31
C LEU A 156 -9.82 1.51 -4.84
N LEU A 157 -9.24 1.27 -3.67
CA LEU A 157 -9.08 -0.05 -3.07
C LEU A 157 -10.44 -0.73 -2.82
N ARG A 158 -11.41 -0.01 -2.24
CA ARG A 158 -12.78 -0.52 -2.02
C ARG A 158 -13.51 -0.87 -3.32
N LEU A 159 -13.31 -0.09 -4.38
CA LEU A 159 -13.89 -0.37 -5.70
C LEU A 159 -13.27 -1.61 -6.35
N LYS A 160 -11.94 -1.72 -6.32
CA LYS A 160 -11.22 -2.91 -6.82
C LYS A 160 -11.68 -4.18 -6.10
N TYR A 161 -11.76 -4.13 -4.77
CA TYR A 161 -12.29 -5.23 -3.96
C TYR A 161 -13.73 -5.60 -4.37
N SER A 162 -14.61 -4.61 -4.55
CA SER A 162 -15.99 -4.85 -5.00
C SER A 162 -16.08 -5.52 -6.38
N ASP A 163 -15.27 -5.05 -7.33
CA ASP A 163 -15.27 -5.58 -8.69
C ASP A 163 -14.63 -6.98 -8.76
N GLU A 164 -13.61 -7.25 -7.93
CA GLU A 164 -13.02 -8.58 -7.75
C GLU A 164 -14.03 -9.56 -7.14
N MET A 165 -14.68 -9.18 -6.04
CA MET A 165 -15.69 -10.03 -5.39
C MET A 165 -16.87 -10.32 -6.33
N TYR A 166 -17.27 -9.37 -7.17
CA TYR A 166 -18.26 -9.63 -8.21
C TYR A 166 -17.75 -10.63 -9.25
N SER A 167 -16.51 -10.48 -9.72
CA SER A 167 -15.92 -11.35 -10.74
C SER A 167 -15.74 -12.79 -10.25
N LEU A 168 -15.39 -12.98 -8.97
CA LEU A 168 -15.15 -14.29 -8.38
C LEU A 168 -16.41 -14.96 -7.84
N TYR A 169 -17.34 -14.19 -7.25
CA TYR A 169 -18.49 -14.72 -6.50
C TYR A 169 -19.86 -14.24 -7.01
N ASN A 170 -19.91 -13.32 -7.98
CA ASN A 170 -21.13 -12.74 -8.54
C ASN A 170 -22.04 -12.09 -7.48
N ILE A 171 -21.44 -11.30 -6.59
CA ILE A 171 -22.10 -10.54 -5.52
C ILE A 171 -21.72 -9.07 -5.67
N ASP A 172 -22.69 -8.21 -5.98
CA ASP A 172 -22.53 -6.76 -6.07
C ASP A 172 -23.01 -6.02 -4.81
N SER A 173 -23.89 -6.67 -4.06
CA SER A 173 -24.61 -6.07 -2.94
C SER A 173 -24.98 -7.12 -1.89
N ILE A 174 -25.01 -6.68 -0.64
CA ILE A 174 -25.39 -7.49 0.52
C ILE A 174 -26.48 -6.72 1.27
N ASN A 175 -27.61 -7.39 1.54
CA ASN A 175 -28.76 -6.78 2.22
C ASN A 175 -29.26 -5.46 1.57
N GLY A 176 -29.10 -5.32 0.25
CA GLY A 176 -29.53 -4.15 -0.51
C GLY A 176 -28.58 -2.95 -0.47
N LYS A 177 -27.39 -3.09 0.13
CA LYS A 177 -26.29 -2.12 0.04
C LYS A 177 -25.20 -2.65 -0.89
N SER A 178 -24.60 -1.79 -1.72
CA SER A 178 -23.44 -2.18 -2.53
C SER A 178 -22.26 -2.54 -1.63
N LEU A 179 -21.35 -3.39 -2.13
CA LEU A 179 -20.17 -3.78 -1.35
C LEU A 179 -19.28 -2.58 -1.02
N VAL A 180 -19.09 -1.67 -1.98
CA VAL A 180 -18.35 -0.41 -1.78
C VAL A 180 -18.91 0.40 -0.62
N THR A 181 -20.23 0.59 -0.57
CA THR A 181 -20.87 1.35 0.52
C THR A 181 -20.75 0.64 1.86
N LEU A 182 -20.79 -0.70 1.89
CA LEU A 182 -20.55 -1.45 3.12
C LEU A 182 -19.13 -1.24 3.64
N CYS A 183 -18.12 -1.32 2.76
CA CYS A 183 -16.73 -1.03 3.13
C CYS A 183 -16.55 0.43 3.58
N GLU A 184 -17.22 1.38 2.93
CA GLU A 184 -17.20 2.81 3.32
C GLU A 184 -17.78 3.07 4.70
N GLU A 185 -18.92 2.46 5.02
CA GLU A 185 -19.53 2.60 6.34
C GLU A 185 -18.78 1.77 7.41
N ALA A 186 -18.08 0.71 7.01
CA ALA A 186 -17.37 -0.18 7.93
C ALA A 186 -16.20 0.49 8.65
N THR A 187 -15.60 1.54 8.07
CA THR A 187 -14.55 2.34 8.72
C THR A 187 -15.07 3.14 9.92
N LEU A 188 -16.38 3.37 10.00
CA LEU A 188 -17.04 4.04 11.13
C LEU A 188 -17.71 3.04 12.09
N ASP A 189 -18.16 1.88 11.57
CA ASP A 189 -18.79 0.80 12.31
C ASP A 189 -18.37 -0.57 11.75
N ASN A 190 -17.48 -1.25 12.48
CA ASN A 190 -16.84 -2.48 12.07
C ASN A 190 -17.81 -3.68 11.87
N ASP A 191 -19.08 -3.60 12.30
CA ASP A 191 -20.03 -4.70 12.08
C ASP A 191 -20.32 -4.97 10.60
N ASN A 192 -20.13 -3.99 9.71
CA ASN A 192 -20.27 -4.19 8.27
C ASN A 192 -19.21 -5.15 7.70
N PHE A 193 -17.98 -5.14 8.22
CA PHE A 193 -16.96 -6.12 7.79
C PHE A 193 -17.36 -7.54 8.17
N LEU A 194 -18.01 -7.74 9.33
CA LEU A 194 -18.53 -9.05 9.70
C LEU A 194 -19.67 -9.52 8.78
N ILE A 195 -20.54 -8.61 8.34
CA ILE A 195 -21.60 -8.92 7.36
C ILE A 195 -20.97 -9.41 6.05
N ILE A 196 -19.93 -8.73 5.57
CA ILE A 196 -19.16 -9.13 4.39
C ILE A 196 -18.54 -10.51 4.60
N ALA A 197 -17.86 -10.73 5.74
CA ALA A 197 -17.21 -12.00 6.07
C ALA A 197 -18.18 -13.19 6.03
N LYS A 198 -19.38 -13.03 6.58
CA LYS A 198 -20.44 -14.04 6.59
C LYS A 198 -21.00 -14.33 5.20
N GLN A 199 -21.13 -13.30 4.37
CA GLN A 199 -21.59 -13.46 2.99
C GLN A 199 -20.58 -14.25 2.15
N PHE A 200 -19.28 -13.98 2.33
CA PHE A 200 -18.19 -14.67 1.65
C PHE A 200 -17.55 -15.75 2.54
N LYS A 201 -18.36 -16.56 3.21
CA LYS A 201 -17.87 -17.59 4.15
C LYS A 201 -16.84 -18.54 3.54
N ASN A 202 -16.97 -18.92 2.27
CA ASN A 202 -16.02 -19.81 1.60
C ASN A 202 -14.61 -19.21 1.48
N LEU A 203 -14.50 -17.88 1.58
CA LEU A 203 -13.23 -17.16 1.64
C LEU A 203 -12.82 -16.97 3.11
N TYR A 204 -13.61 -16.22 3.87
CA TYR A 204 -13.18 -15.75 5.18
C TYR A 204 -13.24 -16.80 6.30
N TYR A 205 -14.19 -17.73 6.25
CA TYR A 205 -14.19 -18.84 7.23
C TYR A 205 -13.08 -19.82 6.89
N THR A 206 -12.70 -19.94 5.62
CA THR A 206 -11.53 -20.72 5.22
C THR A 206 -10.24 -20.09 5.75
N SER A 207 -10.08 -18.76 5.68
CA SER A 207 -8.94 -18.07 6.29
C SER A 207 -8.85 -18.30 7.80
N LEU A 208 -9.96 -18.13 8.52
CA LEU A 208 -10.02 -18.42 9.95
C LEU A 208 -9.79 -19.92 10.25
N ALA A 209 -10.31 -20.83 9.43
CA ALA A 209 -10.09 -22.27 9.60
C ALA A 209 -8.61 -22.65 9.45
N LYS A 210 -7.88 -22.01 8.52
CA LYS A 210 -6.43 -22.18 8.38
C LYS A 210 -5.69 -21.71 9.64
N GLU A 211 -6.09 -20.55 10.19
CA GLU A 211 -5.53 -20.02 11.45
C GLU A 211 -5.78 -20.97 12.62
N LEU A 212 -7.00 -21.51 12.75
CA LEU A 212 -7.33 -22.46 13.82
C LEU A 212 -6.59 -23.80 13.69
N LEU A 213 -6.40 -24.30 12.46
CA LEU A 213 -5.56 -25.47 12.22
C LEU A 213 -4.11 -25.21 12.66
N ALA A 214 -3.57 -24.04 12.31
CA ALA A 214 -2.23 -23.65 12.70
C ALA A 214 -2.07 -23.51 14.22
N TYR A 215 -3.09 -23.01 14.90
CA TYR A 215 -3.12 -22.92 16.35
C TYR A 215 -3.12 -24.32 17.00
N ASP A 216 -3.95 -25.25 16.52
CA ASP A 216 -3.96 -26.63 17.03
C ASP A 216 -2.60 -27.33 16.82
N LYS A 217 -1.94 -27.10 15.67
CA LYS A 217 -0.59 -27.61 15.39
C LYS A 217 0.46 -27.01 16.31
N LEU A 218 0.41 -25.69 16.52
CA LEU A 218 1.29 -24.99 17.45
C LEU A 218 1.11 -25.53 18.88
N ASP A 219 -0.12 -25.82 19.31
CA ASP A 219 -0.39 -26.43 20.60
C ASP A 219 0.24 -27.82 20.77
N GLU A 220 0.20 -28.64 19.71
CA GLU A 220 0.89 -29.93 19.65
C GLU A 220 2.41 -29.76 19.74
N GLU A 221 2.98 -28.84 18.96
CA GLU A 221 4.42 -28.53 18.97
C GLU A 221 4.90 -28.02 20.33
N ILE A 222 4.14 -27.12 20.96
CA ILE A 222 4.46 -26.58 22.29
C ILE A 222 4.50 -27.71 23.31
N LYS A 223 3.50 -28.59 23.28
CA LYS A 223 3.43 -29.73 24.19
C LYS A 223 4.59 -30.70 23.96
N ASP A 224 4.88 -31.04 22.72
CA ASP A 224 5.97 -31.95 22.37
C ASP A 224 7.34 -31.37 22.74
N ALA A 225 7.55 -30.07 22.51
CA ALA A 225 8.77 -29.38 22.92
C ALA A 225 8.91 -29.37 24.45
N TYR A 226 7.83 -29.12 25.18
CA TYR A 226 7.84 -29.17 26.65
C TYR A 226 8.17 -30.59 27.18
N GLU A 227 7.64 -31.64 26.55
CA GLU A 227 7.94 -33.04 26.91
C GLU A 227 9.40 -33.44 26.60
N ASN A 228 10.03 -32.80 25.63
CA ASN A 228 11.39 -33.10 25.17
C ASN A 228 12.49 -32.10 25.61
N ARG A 229 12.14 -31.09 26.41
CA ARG A 229 13.08 -30.03 26.85
C ARG A 229 14.28 -30.55 27.61
N ASP A 230 15.39 -29.82 27.55
CA ASP A 230 16.57 -30.08 28.39
C ASP A 230 16.31 -29.60 29.82
N THR A 231 15.93 -30.52 30.70
CA THR A 231 15.70 -30.20 32.11
C THR A 231 16.96 -29.77 32.87
N ASP A 232 18.15 -29.93 32.28
CA ASP A 232 19.41 -29.46 32.85
C ASP A 232 19.74 -27.99 32.44
N ASP A 233 19.02 -27.39 31.48
CA ASP A 233 19.11 -25.96 31.12
C ASP A 233 17.92 -25.18 31.67
N GLU A 234 18.17 -24.31 32.66
CA GLU A 234 17.14 -23.52 33.32
C GLU A 234 16.48 -22.46 32.40
N ASN A 235 17.02 -22.22 31.20
CA ASN A 235 16.44 -21.31 30.20
C ASN A 235 15.52 -22.00 29.20
N ASP A 236 15.57 -23.34 29.11
CA ASP A 236 14.76 -24.14 28.20
C ASP A 236 13.41 -24.49 28.85
N LEU A 237 12.33 -23.84 28.38
CA LEU A 237 10.97 -24.14 28.79
C LEU A 237 10.21 -24.97 27.73
N GLY A 238 10.92 -25.50 26.73
CA GLY A 238 10.37 -26.18 25.56
C GLY A 238 10.35 -25.27 24.34
N TYR A 239 9.15 -24.86 23.92
CA TYR A 239 8.98 -24.08 22.68
C TYR A 239 9.36 -22.60 22.85
N PHE A 240 8.91 -21.99 23.95
CA PHE A 240 9.30 -20.65 24.35
C PHE A 240 10.41 -20.72 25.40
N THR A 241 11.30 -19.74 25.41
CA THR A 241 12.40 -19.64 26.38
C THR A 241 12.05 -18.69 27.52
N LYS A 242 12.83 -18.75 28.61
CA LYS A 242 12.73 -17.77 29.71
C LYS A 242 12.86 -16.32 29.21
N ASN A 243 13.78 -16.08 28.26
CA ASN A 243 14.02 -14.75 27.71
C ASN A 243 12.80 -14.23 26.93
N ASP A 244 12.04 -15.10 26.25
CA ASP A 244 10.86 -14.68 25.49
C ASP A 244 9.78 -14.09 26.41
N TYR A 245 9.55 -14.70 27.59
CA TYR A 245 8.64 -14.15 28.60
C TYR A 245 9.14 -12.79 29.14
N ILE A 246 10.44 -12.67 29.39
CA ILE A 246 11.04 -11.44 29.93
C ILE A 246 10.95 -10.29 28.92
N GLN A 247 11.34 -10.53 27.67
CA GLN A 247 11.30 -9.48 26.64
C GLN A 247 9.86 -9.06 26.32
N THR A 248 8.94 -10.03 26.24
CA THR A 248 7.51 -9.72 26.06
C THR A 248 6.99 -8.86 27.21
N TYR A 249 7.31 -9.20 28.45
CA TYR A 249 6.95 -8.36 29.60
C TYR A 249 7.51 -6.94 29.46
N LYS A 250 8.81 -6.80 29.17
CA LYS A 250 9.47 -5.49 29.07
C LYS A 250 8.90 -4.61 27.95
N ASN A 251 8.49 -5.21 26.84
CA ASN A 251 7.97 -4.48 25.69
C ASN A 251 6.49 -4.13 25.86
N GLU A 252 5.67 -5.08 26.32
CA GLU A 252 4.21 -4.96 26.26
C GLU A 252 3.56 -4.59 27.60
N TYR A 253 4.24 -4.81 28.74
CA TYR A 253 3.64 -4.70 30.07
C TYR A 253 4.40 -3.78 31.02
N ALA A 254 5.71 -3.65 30.88
CA ALA A 254 6.51 -2.76 31.71
C ALA A 254 6.38 -1.30 31.27
N ASN A 255 6.31 -0.38 32.23
CA ASN A 255 6.36 1.06 31.97
C ASN A 255 5.27 1.52 30.98
N GLN A 256 4.04 1.03 31.19
CA GLN A 256 2.88 1.29 30.31
C GLN A 256 1.98 2.43 30.83
N GLY A 257 2.17 2.88 32.06
CA GLY A 257 1.34 3.94 32.65
C GLY A 257 1.69 5.31 32.08
N ASP A 258 0.70 6.12 31.72
CA ASP A 258 0.90 7.46 31.15
C ASP A 258 1.81 8.33 32.02
N LEU A 259 2.68 9.11 31.38
CA LEU A 259 3.58 10.03 32.06
C LEU A 259 3.08 11.46 31.99
N ASN A 260 3.06 12.14 33.14
CA ASN A 260 2.85 13.58 33.22
C ASN A 260 4.21 14.28 33.20
N LEU A 261 4.61 14.85 32.06
CA LEU A 261 5.93 15.42 31.80
C LEU A 261 5.84 16.87 31.30
N ILE A 262 6.80 17.70 31.71
CA ILE A 262 7.18 18.87 30.93
C ILE A 262 8.33 18.45 30.02
N LEU A 263 8.00 18.11 28.78
CA LEU A 263 8.96 17.71 27.76
C LEU A 263 9.32 18.91 26.86
N ILE A 264 10.62 19.21 26.74
CA ILE A 264 11.11 20.36 25.97
C ILE A 264 12.13 19.84 24.94
N ARG A 265 11.72 19.86 23.66
CA ARG A 265 12.60 19.66 22.51
C ARG A 265 13.51 20.86 22.27
N PHE A 266 14.71 20.64 21.75
CA PHE A 266 15.61 21.65 21.21
C PHE A 266 16.03 21.27 19.79
N ALA A 267 16.11 22.26 18.90
CA ALA A 267 16.59 22.09 17.53
C ALA A 267 18.07 21.69 17.48
N SER A 268 18.86 22.16 18.45
CA SER A 268 20.29 21.88 18.54
C SER A 268 20.82 22.04 19.96
N GLU A 269 22.00 21.50 20.22
CA GLU A 269 22.75 21.76 21.46
C GLU A 269 23.04 23.26 21.65
N GLU A 270 23.18 24.01 20.55
CA GLU A 270 23.37 25.47 20.60
C GLU A 270 22.11 26.18 21.10
N GLU A 271 20.91 25.83 20.61
CA GLU A 271 19.64 26.37 21.11
C GLU A 271 19.48 26.07 22.61
N PHE A 272 19.79 24.85 23.03
CA PHE A 272 19.77 24.44 24.43
C PHE A 272 20.68 25.30 25.32
N ASN A 273 21.98 25.35 24.99
CA ASN A 273 22.97 26.11 25.76
C ASN A 273 22.64 27.61 25.82
N SER A 274 22.12 28.14 24.71
CA SER A 274 21.70 29.53 24.57
C SER A 274 20.48 29.88 25.39
N THR A 275 19.49 28.98 25.39
CA THR A 275 18.28 29.12 26.17
C THR A 275 18.65 29.16 27.65
N LEU A 276 19.44 28.19 28.13
CA LEU A 276 19.92 28.19 29.51
C LEU A 276 20.70 29.47 29.88
N LYS A 277 21.59 29.93 29.00
CA LYS A 277 22.34 31.19 29.16
C LYS A 277 21.43 32.42 29.29
N SER A 278 20.30 32.46 28.56
CA SER A 278 19.34 33.58 28.65
C SER A 278 18.65 33.66 30.02
N PHE A 279 18.52 32.53 30.71
CA PHE A 279 18.07 32.44 32.11
C PHE A 279 19.23 32.48 33.12
N GLY A 280 20.48 32.56 32.66
CA GLY A 280 21.67 32.47 33.51
C GLY A 280 21.84 31.14 34.22
N LEU A 281 21.31 30.06 33.65
CA LEU A 281 21.33 28.70 34.20
C LEU A 281 22.42 27.89 33.51
N LYS A 282 23.10 26.98 34.24
CA LYS A 282 24.07 26.02 33.67
C LYS A 282 24.00 24.71 34.45
N PHE A 283 24.00 23.56 33.76
CA PHE A 283 24.12 22.26 34.43
C PHE A 283 25.56 22.02 34.90
N TYR A 284 25.71 21.54 36.14
CA TYR A 284 27.00 21.21 36.73
C TYR A 284 26.88 20.18 37.86
N ARG A 285 27.62 19.06 37.77
CA ARG A 285 27.63 17.97 38.78
C ARG A 285 26.21 17.56 39.21
N ASP A 286 25.37 17.32 38.22
CA ASP A 286 23.99 16.87 38.40
C ASP A 286 23.05 17.89 39.06
N ASP A 287 23.49 19.14 39.18
CA ASP A 287 22.71 20.26 39.71
C ASP A 287 22.54 21.37 38.65
N LEU A 288 21.40 22.05 38.65
CA LEU A 288 21.21 23.30 37.93
C LEU A 288 21.81 24.47 38.73
N VAL A 289 22.69 25.26 38.12
CA VAL A 289 23.41 26.36 38.79
C VAL A 289 23.01 27.70 38.19
N TYR A 290 22.75 28.68 39.04
CA TYR A 290 22.54 30.06 38.62
C TYR A 290 23.86 30.86 38.59
N ILE A 291 24.12 31.54 37.48
CA ILE A 291 25.26 32.41 37.25
C ILE A 291 24.77 33.85 37.15
N GLU A 292 24.93 34.60 38.23
CA GLU A 292 24.48 35.99 38.31
C GLU A 292 25.19 36.90 37.27
N LYS A 293 24.39 37.69 36.55
CA LYS A 293 24.91 38.77 35.70
C LYS A 293 25.34 39.94 36.57
N ARG A 294 26.64 40.25 36.56
CA ARG A 294 27.20 41.36 37.36
C ARG A 294 26.69 42.72 36.89
N ALA A 295 26.50 43.64 37.83
CA ALA A 295 26.07 45.01 37.54
C ALA A 295 27.02 45.72 36.56
N ASN A 296 26.45 46.43 35.57
CA ASN A 296 27.14 47.16 34.50
C ASN A 296 27.85 46.29 33.43
N MET A 297 27.50 45.01 33.32
CA MET A 297 27.95 44.11 32.25
C MET A 297 26.95 44.12 31.09
N SER A 298 27.41 44.30 29.85
CA SER A 298 26.59 44.03 28.65
C SER A 298 26.25 42.53 28.55
N PHE A 299 25.23 42.13 27.77
CA PHE A 299 24.96 40.70 27.61
C PHE A 299 26.12 39.97 26.92
N ALA A 300 26.80 40.61 25.97
CA ALA A 300 27.97 40.03 25.31
C ALA A 300 29.12 39.77 26.30
N GLU A 301 29.39 40.70 27.22
CA GLU A 301 30.36 40.50 28.30
C GLU A 301 29.89 39.41 29.28
N TYR A 302 28.58 39.29 29.51
CA TYR A 302 27.98 38.25 30.34
C TYR A 302 28.07 36.86 29.70
N ALA A 303 27.83 36.75 28.39
CA ALA A 303 27.94 35.49 27.66
C ALA A 303 29.35 34.92 27.74
N ASN A 304 30.37 35.75 27.48
CA ASN A 304 31.77 35.35 27.63
C ASN A 304 32.09 34.97 29.08
N TYR A 305 31.61 35.75 30.05
CA TYR A 305 31.77 35.44 31.47
C TYR A 305 31.14 34.08 31.82
N TYR A 306 29.93 33.80 31.35
CA TYR A 306 29.18 32.55 31.56
C TYR A 306 29.88 31.33 30.92
N ASP A 307 30.41 31.50 29.71
CA ASP A 307 31.09 30.43 28.97
C ASP A 307 32.44 30.07 29.61
N GLU A 308 33.24 31.08 29.97
CA GLU A 308 34.55 30.91 30.63
C GLU A 308 34.44 30.53 32.11
N PHE A 309 33.26 30.66 32.71
CA PHE A 309 33.08 30.47 34.15
C PHE A 309 33.38 29.03 34.58
N THR A 310 34.35 28.86 35.49
CA THR A 310 34.63 27.57 36.13
C THR A 310 34.33 27.60 37.64
N PRO A 311 33.98 26.46 38.26
CA PRO A 311 33.72 26.33 39.70
C PRO A 311 34.86 26.81 40.61
N SER A 312 36.09 26.86 40.09
CA SER A 312 37.28 27.36 40.81
C SER A 312 37.32 28.90 40.92
N ASP A 313 36.60 29.62 40.06
CA ASP A 313 36.72 31.08 39.90
C ASP A 313 35.83 31.87 40.89
N GLY A 314 34.95 31.20 41.65
CA GLY A 314 34.04 31.84 42.60
C GLY A 314 33.95 31.09 43.93
N LYS A 315 34.76 31.43 44.93
CA LYS A 315 34.64 30.82 46.27
C LYS A 315 33.52 31.35 47.16
N ASP A 316 32.72 32.33 46.71
CA ASP A 316 31.64 32.94 47.51
C ASP A 316 30.40 33.39 46.69
N GLY A 317 30.23 32.94 45.44
CA GLY A 317 29.20 33.49 44.52
C GLY A 317 28.28 32.49 43.81
N PHE A 318 28.37 31.19 44.10
CA PHE A 318 27.53 30.17 43.47
C PHE A 318 26.27 29.88 44.27
N GLN A 319 25.17 29.68 43.54
CA GLN A 319 23.90 29.25 44.09
C GLN A 319 23.44 28.01 43.32
N TYR A 320 23.57 26.83 43.96
CA TYR A 320 23.08 25.56 43.44
C TYR A 320 21.57 25.51 43.63
N ILE A 321 20.80 25.40 42.54
CA ILE A 321 19.34 25.55 42.59
C ILE A 321 18.70 24.38 43.32
N GLU A 322 19.07 23.14 43.00
CA GLU A 322 18.45 21.98 43.64
C GLU A 322 18.84 21.84 45.11
N ARG A 323 20.15 21.85 45.42
CA ARG A 323 20.64 21.73 46.81
C ARG A 323 20.26 22.88 47.74
N SER A 324 20.00 24.08 47.20
CA SER A 324 19.73 25.28 48.01
C SER A 324 18.27 25.74 47.97
N TYR A 325 17.54 25.44 46.89
CA TYR A 325 16.22 25.99 46.59
C TYR A 325 15.16 24.98 46.05
N GLY A 326 15.42 23.67 46.08
CA GLY A 326 14.40 22.58 45.95
C GLY A 326 13.65 22.42 44.61
N GLU A 327 12.86 21.34 44.50
CA GLU A 327 12.23 20.86 43.25
C GLU A 327 11.23 21.85 42.62
N VAL A 328 10.46 22.57 43.43
CA VAL A 328 9.44 23.53 42.95
C VAL A 328 10.06 24.71 42.20
N ALA A 329 11.25 25.16 42.61
CA ALA A 329 11.97 26.22 41.90
C ALA A 329 12.46 25.75 40.53
N VAL A 330 12.89 24.48 40.41
CA VAL A 330 13.29 23.88 39.13
C VAL A 330 12.09 23.71 38.21
N LEU A 331 10.96 23.24 38.73
CA LEU A 331 9.70 23.13 37.97
C LEU A 331 9.29 24.47 37.36
N GLU A 332 9.30 25.55 38.14
CA GLU A 332 8.93 26.88 37.65
C GLU A 332 9.88 27.36 36.53
N LEU A 333 11.17 27.04 36.61
CA LEU A 333 12.13 27.33 35.55
C LEU A 333 11.85 26.53 34.27
N TYR A 334 11.52 25.24 34.38
CA TYR A 334 11.15 24.41 33.24
C TYR A 334 9.88 24.94 32.55
N ILE A 335 8.86 25.33 33.31
CA ILE A 335 7.64 25.97 32.78
C ILE A 335 7.97 27.27 32.04
N GLN A 336 8.88 28.09 32.57
CA GLN A 336 9.27 29.34 31.92
C GLN A 336 10.10 29.13 30.66
N ILE A 337 11.02 28.16 30.67
CA ILE A 337 11.78 27.77 29.48
C ILE A 337 10.82 27.25 28.41
N TYR A 338 9.86 26.40 28.78
CA TYR A 338 8.80 25.93 27.90
C TYR A 338 8.04 27.11 27.26
N ASN A 339 7.49 28.00 28.09
CA ASN A 339 6.75 29.17 27.60
C ASN A 339 7.62 30.13 26.78
N TYR A 340 8.91 30.20 27.07
CA TYR A 340 9.84 31.04 26.32
C TYR A 340 10.07 30.54 24.89
N LEU A 341 10.16 29.23 24.70
CA LEU A 341 10.36 28.57 23.40
C LEU A 341 9.06 28.39 22.62
N TYR A 342 8.01 27.91 23.30
CA TYR A 342 6.74 27.49 22.68
C TYR A 342 5.61 28.52 22.78
N GLY A 343 5.72 29.52 23.68
CA GLY A 343 4.70 30.55 23.98
C GLY A 343 4.48 31.55 22.85
N GLY A 344 4.01 31.02 21.73
CA GLY A 344 3.78 31.67 20.45
C GLY A 344 3.07 30.77 19.46
N TYR A 345 3.14 29.45 19.65
CA TYR A 345 2.40 28.48 18.84
C TYR A 345 1.73 27.36 19.62
N ARG A 346 2.16 27.12 20.86
CA ARG A 346 1.45 26.32 21.87
C ARG A 346 0.89 27.23 22.96
N GLU A 347 -0.08 26.73 23.72
CA GLU A 347 -0.59 27.46 24.88
C GLU A 347 0.51 27.62 25.92
N MET A 348 0.55 28.80 26.57
CA MET A 348 1.40 28.97 27.72
C MET A 348 0.89 28.09 28.86
N LEU A 349 1.81 27.40 29.54
CA LEU A 349 1.54 26.60 30.72
C LEU A 349 1.04 27.41 31.93
N TYR A 350 1.05 28.74 31.82
CA TYR A 350 0.73 29.66 32.89
C TYR A 350 -0.69 30.24 32.73
N THR A 351 -1.54 30.09 33.76
CA THR A 351 -2.84 30.78 33.88
C THR A 351 -2.77 31.98 34.87
N ASP A 352 -3.71 32.93 34.79
CA ASP A 352 -3.83 34.04 35.77
C ASP A 352 -3.92 33.57 37.24
N LYS A 353 -4.27 32.29 37.47
CA LYS A 353 -4.34 31.66 38.80
C LYS A 353 -2.95 31.41 39.42
N TYR A 354 -1.91 31.28 38.60
CA TYR A 354 -0.52 31.12 39.06
C TYR A 354 0.07 32.43 39.64
N LYS A 355 -0.46 33.61 39.25
CA LYS A 355 -0.02 34.94 39.72
C LYS A 355 -0.11 35.13 41.22
N SER A 356 -1.03 34.45 41.91
CA SER A 356 -1.21 34.61 43.35
C SER A 356 -0.12 33.95 44.19
N TYR A 357 0.57 32.94 43.65
CA TYR A 357 1.69 32.27 44.32
C TYR A 357 3.02 32.97 43.98
N PHE A 358 3.13 33.46 42.74
CA PHE A 358 4.31 34.15 42.22
C PHE A 358 3.92 35.52 41.61
N ASN A 359 3.79 36.57 42.45
CA ASN A 359 3.37 37.93 42.07
C ASN A 359 3.93 38.41 40.72
N ASP A 360 3.05 38.95 39.85
CA ASP A 360 3.32 39.65 38.57
C ASP A 360 4.69 39.36 37.94
N ILE A 361 4.81 38.20 37.29
CA ILE A 361 5.99 37.80 36.53
C ILE A 361 5.92 38.41 35.13
N ASP A 362 6.77 39.40 34.86
CA ASP A 362 7.16 39.77 33.49
C ASP A 362 8.19 38.73 33.01
N LEU A 363 7.96 38.12 31.84
CA LEU A 363 8.86 37.09 31.28
C LEU A 363 10.29 37.67 31.09
N THR A 364 11.18 37.26 32.01
CA THR A 364 12.64 37.54 32.18
C THR A 364 13.00 38.96 32.68
N PRO A 365 13.82 39.16 33.75
CA PRO A 365 14.84 38.27 34.36
C PRO A 365 14.38 37.61 35.67
N ILE A 366 14.08 36.30 35.61
CA ILE A 366 13.30 35.62 36.64
C ILE A 366 14.12 34.64 37.53
N THR A 367 15.36 34.32 37.20
CA THR A 367 16.10 33.31 37.99
C THR A 367 16.48 33.81 39.38
N GLU A 368 16.93 35.06 39.51
CA GLU A 368 17.25 35.64 40.83
C GLU A 368 15.99 35.82 41.69
N ASP A 369 14.88 36.28 41.10
CA ASP A 369 13.63 36.53 41.81
C ASP A 369 12.96 35.24 42.29
N ILE A 370 12.94 34.16 41.48
CA ILE A 370 12.48 32.83 41.91
C ILE A 370 13.34 32.37 43.10
N ILE A 371 14.65 32.44 42.94
CA ILE A 371 15.59 31.96 43.95
C ILE A 371 15.42 32.72 45.27
N GLN A 372 15.38 34.06 45.22
CA GLN A 372 15.18 34.89 46.40
C GLN A 372 13.82 34.62 47.06
N LYS A 373 12.77 34.42 46.28
CA LYS A 373 11.43 34.16 46.80
C LYS A 373 11.30 32.78 47.42
N TYR A 374 11.85 31.75 46.79
CA TYR A 374 11.93 30.43 47.39
C TYR A 374 12.69 30.47 48.72
N ALA A 375 13.82 31.19 48.77
CA ALA A 375 14.59 31.39 50.00
C ALA A 375 13.77 32.05 51.11
N GLN A 376 12.84 32.97 50.78
CA GLN A 376 11.93 33.59 51.73
C GLN A 376 10.86 32.61 52.24
N ILE A 377 10.36 31.70 51.39
CA ILE A 377 9.38 30.67 51.77
C ILE A 377 10.02 29.67 52.74
N MET A 378 11.25 29.24 52.46
CA MET A 378 12.00 28.30 53.30
C MET A 378 12.35 28.82 54.70
N GLN A 379 12.31 30.14 54.91
CA GLN A 379 12.53 30.75 56.23
C GLN A 379 11.28 30.68 57.15
N GLN A 380 10.15 30.15 56.67
CA GLN A 380 8.89 30.07 57.42
C GLN A 380 8.66 28.67 58.03
N GLU A 381 7.89 28.57 59.12
CA GLU A 381 7.44 27.28 59.66
C GLU A 381 6.52 26.54 58.65
N ASN A 382 6.67 25.21 58.55
CA ASN A 382 5.97 24.30 57.63
C ASN A 382 6.20 24.57 56.13
N SER A 383 7.39 25.06 55.74
CA SER A 383 7.74 25.38 54.35
C SER A 383 7.65 24.19 53.39
N GLU A 384 8.11 23.00 53.78
CA GLU A 384 8.05 21.78 52.94
C GLU A 384 6.62 21.42 52.55
N GLN A 385 5.69 21.45 53.51
CA GLN A 385 4.27 21.20 53.25
C GLN A 385 3.67 22.26 52.30
N LYS A 386 4.02 23.55 52.48
CA LYS A 386 3.55 24.62 51.59
C LYS A 386 4.06 24.47 50.16
N LEU A 387 5.29 23.97 50.00
CA LEU A 387 5.89 23.73 48.69
C LEU A 387 5.27 22.52 48.01
N LYS A 388 4.98 21.45 48.77
CA LYS A 388 4.20 20.32 48.29
C LYS A 388 2.79 20.76 47.85
N GLU A 389 2.09 21.54 48.68
CA GLU A 389 0.78 22.10 48.31
C GLU A 389 0.85 23.00 47.06
N ALA A 390 1.95 23.73 46.86
CA ALA A 390 2.16 24.53 45.66
C ALA A 390 2.44 23.66 44.42
N PHE A 391 3.25 22.61 44.56
CA PHE A 391 3.48 21.61 43.52
C PHE A 391 2.17 20.92 43.11
N ASP A 392 1.43 20.37 44.08
CA ASP A 392 0.15 19.69 43.85
C ASP A 392 -0.85 20.64 43.16
N ALA A 393 -0.85 21.92 43.51
CA ALA A 393 -1.69 22.91 42.86
C ALA A 393 -1.27 23.19 41.40
N ILE A 394 0.02 23.17 41.08
CA ILE A 394 0.52 23.31 39.70
C ILE A 394 0.10 22.09 38.88
N VAL A 395 0.36 20.89 39.40
CA VAL A 395 0.00 19.62 38.75
C VAL A 395 -1.50 19.52 38.53
N ALA A 396 -2.33 19.84 39.52
CA ALA A 396 -3.78 19.80 39.40
C ALA A 396 -4.36 20.81 38.38
N VAL A 397 -3.62 21.87 38.05
CA VAL A 397 -4.01 22.81 36.98
C VAL A 397 -3.59 22.27 35.61
N LEU A 398 -2.41 21.66 35.50
CA LEU A 398 -1.98 20.98 34.27
C LEU A 398 -2.91 19.79 33.94
N ALA A 399 -3.33 19.04 34.96
CA ALA A 399 -4.29 17.95 34.85
C ALA A 399 -5.67 18.39 34.31
N GLN A 400 -6.11 19.63 34.54
CA GLN A 400 -7.37 20.15 33.99
C GLN A 400 -7.33 20.35 32.47
N LYS A 401 -6.15 20.26 31.85
CA LYS A 401 -5.93 20.37 30.41
C LYS A 401 -5.65 19.02 29.74
N LYS A 402 -5.82 17.89 30.46
CA LYS A 402 -5.55 16.53 29.95
C LYS A 402 -6.33 16.20 28.67
N ASP A 403 -7.56 16.72 28.54
CA ASP A 403 -8.47 16.41 27.42
C ASP A 403 -8.44 17.47 26.28
N ASP A 404 -7.48 18.40 26.28
CA ASP A 404 -7.36 19.48 25.28
C ASP A 404 -6.28 19.10 24.24
N GLU A 405 -6.58 18.07 23.45
CA GLU A 405 -5.64 17.38 22.53
C GLU A 405 -5.01 18.29 21.47
N GLU A 406 -5.62 19.42 21.13
CA GLU A 406 -5.21 20.24 19.98
C GLU A 406 -4.04 21.23 20.28
N VAL A 407 -3.61 21.45 21.53
CA VAL A 407 -2.69 22.59 21.82
C VAL A 407 -1.59 22.38 22.88
N PHE A 408 -1.70 21.41 23.80
CA PHE A 408 -0.64 21.10 24.77
C PHE A 408 -0.90 19.77 25.50
N ASN A 409 0.02 18.80 25.41
CA ASN A 409 -0.08 17.56 26.18
C ASN A 409 1.08 17.45 27.19
N THR A 410 0.79 17.51 28.49
CA THR A 410 1.73 17.02 29.51
C THR A 410 1.61 15.51 29.71
N TYR A 411 0.55 14.88 29.23
CA TYR A 411 0.24 13.46 29.43
C TYR A 411 0.65 12.64 28.22
N TYR A 412 1.82 12.04 28.27
CA TYR A 412 2.35 11.24 27.19
C TYR A 412 2.00 9.78 27.43
N THR A 413 1.30 9.18 26.47
CA THR A 413 1.09 7.73 26.42
C THR A 413 2.40 7.04 26.10
N ARG A 414 2.46 5.75 26.41
CA ARG A 414 3.65 4.96 26.12
C ARG A 414 3.96 4.89 24.62
N GLU A 415 2.93 4.61 23.83
CA GLU A 415 3.00 4.55 22.37
C GLU A 415 3.56 5.83 21.74
N TYR A 416 3.09 7.00 22.20
CA TYR A 416 3.60 8.27 21.72
C TYR A 416 5.10 8.43 21.95
N ILE A 417 5.60 8.03 23.13
CA ILE A 417 7.03 8.12 23.46
C ILE A 417 7.85 7.17 22.59
N ASP A 418 7.36 5.96 22.32
CA ASP A 418 8.06 4.99 21.47
C ASP A 418 8.15 5.45 20.02
N ASN A 419 7.13 6.16 19.52
CA ASN A 419 7.16 6.82 18.20
C ASN A 419 8.23 7.92 18.13
N LEU A 420 8.53 8.61 19.24
CA LEU A 420 9.65 9.57 19.27
C LEU A 420 11.01 8.86 19.19
N ASP A 421 11.22 7.85 20.04
CA ASP A 421 12.37 6.93 20.00
C ASP A 421 12.08 5.71 20.91
N PRO A 422 12.25 4.47 20.41
CA PRO A 422 11.87 3.25 21.12
C PRO A 422 12.71 2.97 22.38
N THR A 423 13.71 3.79 22.69
CA THR A 423 14.54 3.66 23.90
C THR A 423 14.45 4.89 24.81
N PHE A 424 13.81 5.98 24.37
CA PHE A 424 13.73 7.21 25.15
C PHE A 424 12.86 7.06 26.40
N TYR A 425 11.85 6.18 26.34
CA TYR A 425 11.04 5.85 27.51
C TYR A 425 11.88 5.38 28.69
N LEU A 426 12.95 4.61 28.49
CA LEU A 426 13.77 4.05 29.58
C LEU A 426 14.31 5.18 30.46
N TYR A 427 14.76 6.25 29.83
CA TYR A 427 15.19 7.45 30.53
C TYR A 427 14.05 8.10 31.33
N LEU A 428 12.88 8.26 30.72
CA LEU A 428 11.73 8.94 31.34
C LEU A 428 11.10 8.12 32.49
N TYR A 429 11.06 6.80 32.37
CA TYR A 429 10.49 5.90 33.37
C TYR A 429 11.50 5.53 34.47
N GLU A 430 12.75 5.19 34.12
CA GLU A 430 13.70 4.53 35.03
C GLU A 430 14.78 5.47 35.59
N GLU A 431 15.19 6.51 34.84
CA GLU A 431 16.21 7.46 35.30
C GLU A 431 15.60 8.66 36.05
N LEU A 432 14.40 9.10 35.64
CA LEU A 432 13.67 10.19 36.32
C LEU A 432 12.76 9.68 37.44
N SER A 433 12.82 10.33 38.60
CA SER A 433 11.90 10.08 39.72
C SER A 433 10.73 11.06 39.78
N THR A 434 9.73 10.79 40.60
CA THR A 434 8.63 11.73 40.87
C THR A 434 8.97 12.63 42.08
N PRO A 435 8.63 13.92 42.06
CA PRO A 435 8.87 14.85 43.18
C PRO A 435 8.21 14.41 44.48
N PHE A 436 8.79 14.81 45.63
CA PHE A 436 8.20 14.64 46.97
C PHE A 436 7.76 13.22 47.38
N THR A 437 8.30 12.16 46.76
CA THR A 437 8.12 10.78 47.24
C THR A 437 8.83 10.57 48.58
N ASP A 438 8.18 9.87 49.51
CA ASP A 438 8.80 9.42 50.76
C ASP A 438 9.90 8.38 50.42
N LYS A 439 11.08 8.84 50.00
CA LYS A 439 12.21 7.96 49.67
C LYS A 439 12.77 7.35 50.96
N ASP A 440 12.46 6.08 51.21
CA ASP A 440 12.93 5.34 52.39
C ASP A 440 14.35 4.76 52.21
N SER A 441 15.04 5.03 51.09
CA SER A 441 16.41 4.55 50.81
C SER A 441 17.41 5.70 50.65
N SER A 442 18.53 5.61 51.35
CA SER A 442 19.64 6.58 51.31
C SER A 442 20.57 6.40 50.10
N GLU A 443 20.14 5.69 49.05
CA GLU A 443 20.98 5.25 47.92
C GLU A 443 20.43 5.61 46.52
N ASP A 444 19.22 6.19 46.42
CA ASP A 444 18.65 6.62 45.14
C ASP A 444 18.87 8.14 44.91
N ASP A 445 19.89 8.47 44.12
CA ASP A 445 20.26 9.84 43.73
C ASP A 445 19.45 10.38 42.53
N SER A 446 18.46 9.63 42.01
CA SER A 446 17.65 10.04 40.85
C SER A 446 16.90 11.36 41.09
N LYS A 447 16.82 12.18 40.04
CA LYS A 447 16.17 13.50 40.04
C LYS A 447 14.84 13.45 39.30
N SER A 448 13.96 14.38 39.64
CA SER A 448 12.68 14.55 38.93
C SER A 448 12.81 15.30 37.60
N TYR A 449 14.03 15.64 37.18
CA TYR A 449 14.28 16.46 36.00
C TYR A 449 15.63 16.10 35.36
N SER A 450 15.76 16.40 34.07
CA SER A 450 17.00 16.18 33.33
C SER A 450 18.14 17.06 33.84
N THR A 451 19.30 16.43 34.09
CA THR A 451 20.53 17.11 34.54
C THR A 451 21.53 17.39 33.42
N ALA A 452 21.20 16.96 32.20
CA ALA A 452 21.92 17.19 30.96
C ALA A 452 20.97 17.06 29.77
N LEU A 453 21.42 17.54 28.61
CA LEU A 453 20.71 17.33 27.34
C LEU A 453 20.66 15.83 27.02
N GLN A 454 19.47 15.34 26.69
CA GLN A 454 19.24 13.96 26.26
C GLN A 454 19.12 13.93 24.74
N THR A 455 19.92 13.09 24.08
CA THR A 455 19.91 12.98 22.61
C THR A 455 19.45 11.59 22.20
N TYR A 456 18.30 11.53 21.53
CA TYR A 456 17.65 10.31 21.04
C TYR A 456 17.21 10.56 19.60
N SER A 457 17.52 9.63 18.68
CA SER A 457 17.22 9.78 17.24
C SER A 457 17.57 11.16 16.64
N ASP A 458 18.77 11.67 16.95
CA ASP A 458 19.27 13.01 16.57
C ASP A 458 18.44 14.21 17.09
N GLN A 459 17.45 13.97 17.96
CA GLN A 459 16.65 14.99 18.62
C GLN A 459 17.15 15.26 20.04
N ASN A 460 17.05 16.51 20.48
CA ASN A 460 17.59 16.95 21.75
C ASN A 460 16.48 17.33 22.73
N TRP A 461 16.47 16.73 23.92
CA TRP A 461 15.38 16.85 24.89
C TRP A 461 15.89 17.16 26.30
N ILE A 462 15.05 17.86 27.07
CA ILE A 462 15.05 17.81 28.53
C ILE A 462 13.62 17.55 29.01
N ALA A 463 13.49 16.89 30.15
CA ALA A 463 12.21 16.54 30.74
C ALA A 463 12.17 16.88 32.23
N PHE A 464 10.99 17.25 32.72
CA PHE A 464 10.65 17.26 34.15
C PHE A 464 9.48 16.31 34.35
N LYS A 465 9.66 15.27 35.18
CA LYS A 465 8.63 14.29 35.51
C LYS A 465 7.77 14.82 36.66
N LEU A 466 6.48 15.03 36.41
CA LEU A 466 5.53 15.53 37.39
C LEU A 466 4.89 14.37 38.15
N GLU A 467 4.29 13.45 37.40
CA GLU A 467 3.59 12.26 37.89
C GLU A 467 3.77 11.11 36.90
N GLN A 468 3.52 9.90 37.37
CA GLN A 468 3.43 8.68 36.57
C GLN A 468 2.16 7.96 37.01
N GLU A 469 1.31 7.59 36.06
CA GLU A 469 0.17 6.72 36.35
C GLU A 469 0.68 5.30 36.66
N SER A 470 0.00 4.61 37.57
CA SER A 470 0.32 3.22 37.89
C SER A 470 -0.02 2.35 36.68
N ASP A 471 0.93 1.53 36.22
CA ASP A 471 0.61 0.46 35.27
C ASP A 471 0.00 -0.76 36.00
N GLN A 472 -0.62 -1.67 35.24
CA GLN A 472 -1.34 -2.83 35.78
C GLN A 472 -0.44 -3.75 36.61
N TYR A 473 0.87 -3.75 36.34
CA TYR A 473 1.84 -4.70 36.89
C TYR A 473 3.03 -4.01 37.57
N GLU A 474 2.84 -2.79 38.08
CA GLU A 474 3.93 -1.91 38.56
C GLU A 474 4.75 -2.55 39.69
N ASN A 475 4.14 -3.43 40.48
CA ASN A 475 4.82 -4.14 41.58
C ASN A 475 5.71 -5.32 41.13
N ILE A 476 5.66 -5.69 39.85
CA ILE A 476 6.38 -6.85 39.29
C ILE A 476 7.75 -6.43 38.77
N TYR A 477 7.89 -5.18 38.32
CA TYR A 477 9.07 -4.66 37.66
C TYR A 477 9.61 -3.41 38.36
N HIS A 478 10.94 -3.33 38.43
CA HIS A 478 11.68 -2.13 38.80
C HIS A 478 13.04 -2.18 38.11
N LYS A 479 13.65 -1.02 37.85
CA LYS A 479 14.88 -0.93 37.03
C LYS A 479 16.07 -1.78 37.50
N ASP A 480 16.16 -2.03 38.81
CA ASP A 480 17.26 -2.80 39.42
C ASP A 480 16.97 -4.30 39.51
N ILE A 481 15.81 -4.77 39.02
CA ILE A 481 15.45 -6.19 39.05
C ILE A 481 16.33 -6.99 38.10
N THR A 482 16.78 -8.17 38.54
CA THR A 482 17.47 -9.09 37.63
C THR A 482 16.47 -9.82 36.73
N ASP A 483 16.90 -10.23 35.54
CA ASP A 483 16.09 -11.02 34.60
C ASP A 483 15.56 -12.32 35.24
N ASP A 484 16.34 -12.92 36.15
CA ASP A 484 15.93 -14.11 36.89
C ASP A 484 14.78 -13.83 37.88
N GLU A 485 14.92 -12.76 38.67
CA GLU A 485 13.89 -12.33 39.63
C GLU A 485 12.62 -11.84 38.93
N LEU A 486 12.75 -11.15 37.79
CA LEU A 486 11.60 -10.71 36.99
C LEU A 486 10.79 -11.90 36.49
N TYR A 487 11.45 -12.92 35.96
CA TYR A 487 10.77 -14.14 35.54
C TYR A 487 10.10 -14.89 36.71
N GLU A 488 10.74 -14.94 37.88
CA GLU A 488 10.11 -15.48 39.09
C GLU A 488 8.84 -14.70 39.48
N ASN A 489 8.87 -13.37 39.39
CA ASN A 489 7.69 -12.54 39.66
C ASN A 489 6.57 -12.73 38.62
N ILE A 490 6.93 -12.82 37.32
CA ILE A 490 5.98 -13.11 36.24
C ILE A 490 5.30 -14.46 36.50
N THR A 491 6.08 -15.52 36.76
CA THR A 491 5.54 -16.88 36.99
C THR A 491 4.76 -17.00 38.30
N ALA A 492 5.05 -16.19 39.31
CA ALA A 492 4.26 -16.12 40.53
C ALA A 492 2.88 -15.47 40.33
N ASN A 493 2.70 -14.67 39.27
CA ASN A 493 1.42 -14.08 38.88
C ASN A 493 0.78 -14.88 37.73
N GLU A 494 -0.10 -15.82 38.07
CA GLU A 494 -0.78 -16.71 37.12
C GLU A 494 -1.53 -15.95 36.00
N THR A 495 -2.11 -14.78 36.29
CA THR A 495 -2.82 -13.98 35.28
C THR A 495 -1.86 -13.41 34.25
N LEU A 496 -0.81 -12.72 34.69
CA LEU A 496 0.22 -12.15 33.80
C LEU A 496 0.94 -13.23 33.00
N TYR A 497 1.30 -14.35 33.65
CA TYR A 497 1.96 -15.46 32.97
C TYR A 497 1.11 -15.98 31.80
N ASN A 498 -0.20 -16.13 32.01
CA ASN A 498 -1.12 -16.57 30.97
C ASN A 498 -1.26 -15.49 29.87
N GLU A 499 -1.38 -14.20 30.22
CA GLU A 499 -1.44 -13.10 29.24
C GLU A 499 -0.19 -13.06 28.33
N ILE A 500 1.01 -13.20 28.89
CA ILE A 500 2.25 -13.30 28.11
C ILE A 500 2.29 -14.58 27.27
N SER A 501 1.85 -15.71 27.83
CA SER A 501 1.82 -16.98 27.09
C SER A 501 0.90 -16.90 25.88
N ASP A 502 -0.29 -16.32 26.05
CA ASP A 502 -1.26 -16.11 24.98
C ASP A 502 -0.71 -15.14 23.92
N TYR A 503 -0.03 -14.06 24.33
CA TYR A 503 0.64 -13.14 23.41
C TYR A 503 1.72 -13.85 22.57
N LEU A 504 2.59 -14.64 23.21
CA LEU A 504 3.64 -15.39 22.53
C LEU A 504 3.08 -16.41 21.54
N ARG A 505 2.02 -17.13 21.92
CA ARG A 505 1.31 -18.08 21.04
C ARG A 505 0.70 -17.37 19.84
N THR A 506 0.07 -16.22 20.08
CA THR A 506 -0.55 -15.39 19.05
C THR A 506 0.49 -14.88 18.05
N ASN A 507 1.63 -14.36 18.53
CA ASN A 507 2.70 -13.86 17.66
C ASN A 507 3.46 -14.98 16.92
N ALA A 508 3.44 -16.21 17.43
CA ALA A 508 3.96 -17.36 16.70
C ALA A 508 3.08 -17.75 15.50
N LEU A 509 1.81 -17.32 15.44
CA LEU A 509 0.94 -17.51 14.28
C LEU A 509 1.26 -16.50 13.17
N THR A 510 2.30 -16.78 12.40
CA THR A 510 2.61 -16.02 11.18
C THR A 510 1.90 -16.59 9.96
N SER A 511 1.74 -15.80 8.88
CA SER A 511 1.20 -16.27 7.59
C SER A 511 1.96 -17.49 7.03
N THR A 512 3.27 -17.57 7.31
CA THR A 512 4.11 -18.71 6.95
C THR A 512 3.75 -19.96 7.75
N ASN A 513 3.61 -19.84 9.08
CA ASN A 513 3.25 -20.98 9.92
C ASN A 513 1.83 -21.50 9.61
N ILE A 514 0.90 -20.59 9.31
CA ILE A 514 -0.44 -20.96 8.83
C ILE A 514 -0.37 -21.76 7.52
N SER A 515 0.47 -21.33 6.58
CA SER A 515 0.65 -22.02 5.29
C SER A 515 1.32 -23.39 5.44
N ASN A 516 2.31 -23.50 6.35
CA ASN A 516 3.00 -24.76 6.64
C ASN A 516 2.05 -25.78 7.26
N ALA A 517 1.25 -25.39 8.26
CA ALA A 517 0.27 -26.27 8.91
C ALA A 517 -0.73 -26.87 7.91
N LEU A 518 -1.22 -26.06 6.96
CA LEU A 518 -2.07 -26.57 5.89
C LEU A 518 -1.32 -27.51 4.95
N THR A 519 -0.08 -27.18 4.59
CA THR A 519 0.72 -27.98 3.66
C THR A 519 0.96 -29.38 4.21
N GLU A 520 1.34 -29.50 5.49
CA GLU A 520 1.52 -30.79 6.16
C GLU A 520 0.26 -31.66 6.10
N GLU A 521 -0.91 -31.10 6.36
CA GLU A 521 -2.17 -31.85 6.27
C GLU A 521 -2.54 -32.22 4.82
N THR A 522 -2.23 -31.36 3.86
CA THR A 522 -2.48 -31.66 2.44
C THR A 522 -1.56 -32.75 1.89
N GLU A 523 -0.37 -32.96 2.44
CA GLU A 523 0.54 -34.06 2.05
C GLU A 523 -0.03 -35.45 2.42
N GLU A 524 -0.85 -35.53 3.47
CA GLU A 524 -1.55 -36.76 3.86
C GLU A 524 -2.75 -37.09 2.96
N VAL A 525 -3.14 -36.18 2.06
CA VAL A 525 -4.29 -36.34 1.18
C VAL A 525 -3.95 -37.22 -0.02
N THR A 526 -4.75 -38.28 -0.21
CA THR A 526 -4.67 -39.12 -1.42
C THR A 526 -5.75 -38.76 -2.42
N VAL A 527 -5.35 -38.31 -3.60
CA VAL A 527 -6.27 -37.94 -4.70
C VAL A 527 -6.32 -39.03 -5.77
N LYS A 528 -7.51 -39.31 -6.31
CA LYS A 528 -7.70 -40.11 -7.54
C LYS A 528 -8.54 -39.34 -8.53
N ILE A 529 -8.06 -39.22 -9.76
CA ILE A 529 -8.69 -38.41 -10.81
C ILE A 529 -9.20 -39.32 -11.93
N TYR A 530 -10.45 -39.11 -12.35
CA TYR A 530 -11.12 -39.94 -13.37
C TYR A 530 -11.35 -39.20 -14.69
N ASP A 531 -11.07 -37.90 -14.76
CA ASP A 531 -11.03 -37.11 -15.99
C ASP A 531 -9.59 -36.94 -16.48
N GLU A 532 -9.38 -37.15 -17.78
CA GLU A 532 -8.05 -37.12 -18.38
C GLU A 532 -7.45 -35.71 -18.43
N ALA A 533 -8.26 -34.67 -18.67
CA ALA A 533 -7.75 -33.30 -18.73
C ALA A 533 -7.29 -32.84 -17.33
N LEU A 534 -8.14 -33.05 -16.33
CA LEU A 534 -7.80 -32.78 -14.93
C LEU A 534 -6.60 -33.60 -14.46
N GLU A 535 -6.50 -34.89 -14.83
CA GLU A 535 -5.35 -35.72 -14.43
C GLU A 535 -4.04 -35.19 -15.01
N ILE A 536 -4.04 -34.79 -16.28
CA ILE A 536 -2.84 -34.25 -16.94
C ILE A 536 -2.44 -32.91 -16.29
N ALA A 537 -3.39 -32.02 -16.02
CA ALA A 537 -3.14 -30.73 -15.35
C ALA A 537 -2.57 -30.95 -13.94
N TYR A 538 -3.23 -31.77 -13.14
CA TYR A 538 -2.81 -32.05 -11.76
C TYR A 538 -1.43 -32.72 -11.68
N ALA A 539 -1.16 -33.74 -12.52
CA ALA A 539 0.11 -34.46 -12.53
C ALA A 539 1.30 -33.60 -12.97
N THR A 540 1.07 -32.49 -13.68
CA THR A 540 2.12 -31.57 -14.11
C THR A 540 2.62 -30.71 -12.96
N SER A 541 1.71 -30.31 -12.07
CA SER A 541 2.05 -29.56 -10.85
C SER A 541 2.46 -30.46 -9.68
N ASN A 542 2.06 -31.74 -9.70
CA ASN A 542 2.29 -32.69 -8.61
C ASN A 542 3.14 -33.88 -9.09
N SER A 543 4.47 -33.74 -9.04
CA SER A 543 5.40 -34.74 -9.61
C SER A 543 5.34 -36.12 -8.96
N GLU A 544 4.82 -36.21 -7.72
CA GLU A 544 4.66 -37.48 -6.99
C GLU A 544 3.33 -38.18 -7.31
N TYR A 545 2.39 -37.49 -7.98
CA TYR A 545 1.12 -38.09 -8.36
C TYR A 545 1.34 -39.26 -9.32
N SER A 546 0.75 -40.40 -8.97
CA SER A 546 0.77 -41.60 -9.81
C SER A 546 -0.61 -41.84 -10.42
N LYS A 547 -0.63 -42.04 -11.74
CA LYS A 547 -1.84 -42.27 -12.53
C LYS A 547 -2.70 -43.38 -11.93
N THR A 548 -4.00 -43.13 -11.83
CA THR A 548 -4.94 -44.08 -11.24
C THR A 548 -5.57 -44.98 -12.30
N TYR A 549 -5.53 -46.30 -12.08
CA TYR A 549 -6.20 -47.31 -12.92
C TYR A 549 -7.50 -47.74 -12.24
N GLY A 550 -8.58 -46.97 -12.42
CA GLY A 550 -9.89 -47.26 -11.82
C GLY A 550 -11.05 -46.61 -12.57
N SER A 551 -12.26 -47.10 -12.33
CA SER A 551 -13.49 -46.45 -12.81
C SER A 551 -14.04 -45.53 -11.72
N ALA A 552 -14.57 -44.37 -12.12
CA ALA A 552 -15.24 -43.45 -11.21
C ALA A 552 -16.39 -44.16 -10.46
N PRO A 553 -16.66 -43.78 -9.19
CA PRO A 553 -17.78 -44.35 -8.42
C PRO A 553 -19.13 -44.24 -9.12
N ASN A 554 -19.36 -43.13 -9.83
CA ASN A 554 -20.49 -42.91 -10.71
C ASN A 554 -20.09 -41.91 -11.83
N SER A 555 -21.00 -41.61 -12.77
CA SER A 555 -20.69 -40.77 -13.93
C SER A 555 -20.43 -39.29 -13.59
N ASN A 556 -20.89 -38.80 -12.44
CA ASN A 556 -20.79 -37.41 -12.00
C ASN A 556 -19.51 -37.11 -11.21
N VAL A 557 -18.83 -38.14 -10.71
CA VAL A 557 -17.60 -37.99 -9.93
C VAL A 557 -16.40 -37.82 -10.86
N ILE A 558 -15.70 -36.69 -10.73
CA ILE A 558 -14.50 -36.37 -11.52
C ILE A 558 -13.20 -36.70 -10.79
N ALA A 559 -13.22 -36.61 -9.46
CA ALA A 559 -12.11 -37.00 -8.60
C ALA A 559 -12.62 -37.50 -7.24
N THR A 560 -11.78 -38.24 -6.51
CA THR A 560 -12.03 -38.60 -5.11
C THR A 560 -10.85 -38.20 -4.25
N ILE A 561 -11.15 -37.62 -3.10
CA ILE A 561 -10.18 -37.16 -2.10
C ILE A 561 -10.29 -38.10 -0.90
N ALA A 562 -9.20 -38.73 -0.49
CA ALA A 562 -9.15 -39.55 0.72
C ALA A 562 -8.27 -38.88 1.77
N TYR A 563 -8.84 -38.69 2.96
CA TYR A 563 -8.23 -38.01 4.10
C TYR A 563 -8.90 -38.51 5.39
N ASN A 564 -8.15 -38.70 6.47
CA ASN A 564 -8.64 -39.18 7.77
C ASN A 564 -9.56 -40.42 7.70
N ASN A 565 -9.17 -41.44 6.93
CA ASN A 565 -9.92 -42.68 6.69
C ASN A 565 -11.32 -42.50 6.05
N GLN A 566 -11.62 -41.29 5.56
CA GLN A 566 -12.81 -40.99 4.79
C GLN A 566 -12.46 -40.85 3.31
N THR A 567 -13.46 -40.98 2.45
CA THR A 567 -13.32 -40.71 1.02
C THR A 567 -14.46 -39.84 0.58
N TYR A 568 -14.11 -38.69 0.00
CA TYR A 568 -14.99 -37.67 -0.51
C TYR A 568 -15.02 -37.73 -2.03
N HIS A 569 -16.17 -37.38 -2.60
CA HIS A 569 -16.41 -37.37 -4.03
C HIS A 569 -16.46 -35.92 -4.51
N VAL A 570 -15.61 -35.59 -5.47
CA VAL A 570 -15.64 -34.30 -6.16
C VAL A 570 -16.46 -34.47 -7.42
N ASN A 571 -17.53 -33.69 -7.53
CA ASN A 571 -18.52 -33.86 -8.59
C ASN A 571 -18.40 -32.77 -9.67
N ILE A 572 -18.77 -33.13 -10.91
CA ILE A 572 -18.87 -32.18 -12.03
C ILE A 572 -20.00 -31.18 -11.76
N VAL A 573 -21.18 -31.69 -11.45
CA VAL A 573 -22.37 -30.92 -11.04
C VAL A 573 -22.70 -31.31 -9.61
N GLU A 574 -23.16 -30.36 -8.80
CA GLU A 574 -23.55 -30.61 -7.41
C GLU A 574 -24.50 -31.82 -7.28
N ASP A 575 -24.26 -32.68 -6.28
CA ASP A 575 -25.04 -33.89 -6.04
C ASP A 575 -25.41 -34.02 -4.56
N THR A 576 -26.53 -33.40 -4.17
CA THR A 576 -26.99 -33.37 -2.77
C THR A 576 -27.50 -34.73 -2.26
N GLU A 577 -27.70 -35.72 -3.15
CA GLU A 577 -28.07 -37.09 -2.77
C GLU A 577 -26.84 -37.95 -2.43
N ASP A 578 -25.64 -37.53 -2.83
CA ASP A 578 -24.39 -38.23 -2.53
C ASP A 578 -23.84 -37.77 -1.18
N SER A 579 -24.00 -38.61 -0.15
CA SER A 579 -23.51 -38.31 1.21
C SER A 579 -22.00 -38.15 1.32
N LYS A 580 -21.24 -38.48 0.27
CA LYS A 580 -19.79 -38.31 0.20
C LYS A 580 -19.36 -37.12 -0.65
N ALA A 581 -20.30 -36.41 -1.28
CA ALA A 581 -19.99 -35.24 -2.08
C ALA A 581 -19.30 -34.16 -1.23
N VAL A 582 -18.23 -33.59 -1.77
CA VAL A 582 -17.77 -32.26 -1.35
C VAL A 582 -18.80 -31.24 -1.85
N SER A 583 -18.96 -30.13 -1.13
CA SER A 583 -19.96 -29.12 -1.49
C SER A 583 -19.69 -28.55 -2.88
N GLY A 584 -20.75 -28.19 -3.61
CA GLY A 584 -20.64 -27.59 -4.95
C GLY A 584 -20.24 -28.57 -6.06
N GLY A 585 -20.35 -28.09 -7.30
CA GLY A 585 -19.90 -28.80 -8.49
C GLY A 585 -18.82 -27.99 -9.20
N ILE A 586 -17.76 -28.67 -9.65
CA ILE A 586 -16.62 -28.01 -10.34
C ILE A 586 -17.09 -27.18 -11.54
N PHE A 587 -18.10 -27.65 -12.29
CA PHE A 587 -18.61 -26.90 -13.44
C PHE A 587 -19.18 -25.54 -13.02
N THR A 588 -19.95 -25.48 -11.94
CA THR A 588 -20.58 -24.23 -11.48
C THR A 588 -19.54 -23.20 -11.05
N GLU A 589 -18.51 -23.62 -10.32
CA GLU A 589 -17.45 -22.72 -9.84
C GLU A 589 -16.59 -22.19 -11.00
N LEU A 590 -16.24 -23.04 -11.96
CA LEU A 590 -15.53 -22.60 -13.17
C LEU A 590 -16.39 -21.76 -14.11
N GLU A 591 -17.69 -22.06 -14.23
CA GLU A 591 -18.64 -21.27 -15.02
C GLU A 591 -18.81 -19.87 -14.43
N LEU A 592 -18.83 -19.75 -13.11
CA LEU A 592 -18.88 -18.48 -12.40
C LEU A 592 -17.67 -17.60 -12.75
N LYS A 593 -16.46 -18.16 -12.60
CA LYS A 593 -15.19 -17.46 -12.83
C LYS A 593 -14.94 -17.16 -14.32
N ASN A 594 -15.17 -18.15 -15.20
CA ASN A 594 -14.69 -18.13 -16.59
C ASN A 594 -15.75 -18.50 -17.65
N GLY A 595 -17.00 -18.76 -17.28
CA GLY A 595 -18.01 -19.29 -18.21
C GLY A 595 -18.36 -18.33 -19.36
N ILE A 596 -18.54 -17.06 -19.03
CA ILE A 596 -18.87 -16.01 -20.02
C ILE A 596 -17.71 -15.80 -20.99
N THR A 597 -16.49 -15.58 -20.49
CA THR A 597 -15.27 -15.38 -21.31
C THR A 597 -15.02 -16.58 -22.21
N THR A 598 -15.07 -17.79 -21.65
CA THR A 598 -14.91 -19.04 -22.42
C THR A 598 -15.98 -19.18 -23.50
N SER A 599 -17.24 -18.83 -23.21
CA SER A 599 -18.32 -18.92 -24.20
C SER A 599 -18.13 -17.95 -25.37
N ILE A 600 -17.64 -16.74 -25.10
CA ILE A 600 -17.31 -15.71 -26.11
C ILE A 600 -16.22 -16.23 -27.03
N ASP A 601 -15.18 -16.84 -26.48
CA ASP A 601 -14.09 -17.43 -27.25
C ASP A 601 -14.55 -18.61 -28.12
N ILE A 602 -15.43 -19.48 -27.61
CA ILE A 602 -16.00 -20.58 -28.42
C ILE A 602 -16.82 -19.99 -29.59
N LEU A 603 -17.65 -18.97 -29.33
CA LEU A 603 -18.46 -18.31 -30.36
C LEU A 603 -17.60 -17.65 -31.43
N SER A 604 -16.61 -16.84 -31.02
CA SER A 604 -15.72 -16.14 -31.96
C SER A 604 -14.99 -17.14 -32.86
N LYS A 605 -14.49 -18.26 -32.31
CA LYS A 605 -13.91 -19.37 -33.10
C LYS A 605 -14.86 -19.95 -34.14
N LYS A 606 -16.13 -20.17 -33.79
CA LYS A 606 -17.13 -20.71 -34.71
C LYS A 606 -17.44 -19.73 -35.84
N ILE A 607 -17.54 -18.44 -35.51
CA ILE A 607 -17.78 -17.37 -36.49
C ILE A 607 -16.59 -17.25 -37.44
N VAL A 608 -15.36 -17.16 -36.92
CA VAL A 608 -14.13 -17.04 -37.74
C VAL A 608 -14.01 -18.19 -38.74
N LYS A 609 -14.35 -19.43 -38.34
CA LYS A 609 -14.27 -20.61 -39.22
C LYS A 609 -15.20 -20.58 -40.43
N ASP A 610 -16.25 -19.76 -40.38
CA ASP A 610 -17.22 -19.58 -41.47
C ASP A 610 -16.85 -18.41 -42.40
N THR A 611 -15.71 -17.74 -42.19
CA THR A 611 -15.26 -16.60 -43.00
C THR A 611 -14.34 -16.99 -44.15
N LYS A 612 -14.28 -16.16 -45.20
CA LYS A 612 -13.30 -16.28 -46.29
C LYS A 612 -11.86 -16.21 -45.79
N ALA A 613 -11.57 -15.33 -44.83
CA ALA A 613 -10.25 -15.20 -44.24
C ALA A 613 -9.73 -16.55 -43.70
N TYR A 614 -10.60 -17.34 -43.06
CA TYR A 614 -10.26 -18.69 -42.60
C TYR A 614 -10.11 -19.70 -43.74
N GLU A 615 -10.93 -19.64 -44.78
CA GLU A 615 -10.74 -20.47 -45.97
C GLU A 615 -9.35 -20.23 -46.61
N ASP A 616 -8.94 -18.97 -46.70
CA ASP A 616 -7.70 -18.56 -47.37
C ASP A 616 -6.45 -19.00 -46.62
N THR A 617 -6.52 -19.25 -45.31
CA THR A 617 -5.41 -19.83 -44.54
C THR A 617 -5.05 -21.25 -44.98
N ALA A 618 -5.92 -21.96 -45.72
CA ALA A 618 -5.66 -23.33 -46.16
C ALA A 618 -4.42 -23.44 -47.08
N LYS A 619 -4.02 -22.34 -47.76
CA LYS A 619 -2.84 -22.30 -48.63
C LYS A 619 -1.52 -22.42 -47.85
N ASP A 620 -1.51 -22.03 -46.59
CA ASP A 620 -0.33 -21.97 -45.72
C ASP A 620 -0.26 -23.16 -44.74
N LYS A 621 -1.06 -24.22 -44.98
CA LYS A 621 -1.20 -25.38 -44.09
C LYS A 621 0.15 -26.03 -43.71
N GLU A 622 1.05 -26.16 -44.68
CA GLU A 622 2.38 -26.77 -44.47
C GLU A 622 3.26 -25.92 -43.55
N ASP A 623 3.15 -24.59 -43.62
CA ASP A 623 3.89 -23.69 -42.73
C ASP A 623 3.42 -23.86 -41.28
N TYR A 624 2.11 -24.07 -41.05
CA TYR A 624 1.58 -24.34 -39.71
C TYR A 624 2.05 -25.68 -39.13
N TYR A 625 2.20 -26.73 -39.94
CA TYR A 625 2.81 -27.99 -39.45
C TYR A 625 4.27 -27.79 -39.05
N GLN A 626 5.04 -27.06 -39.85
CA GLN A 626 6.44 -26.74 -39.50
C GLN A 626 6.53 -25.93 -38.20
N GLN A 627 5.62 -24.98 -37.98
CA GLN A 627 5.52 -24.23 -36.72
C GLN A 627 5.30 -25.14 -35.51
N ILE A 628 4.40 -26.12 -35.61
CA ILE A 628 4.19 -27.10 -34.54
C ILE A 628 5.44 -27.96 -34.32
N GLU A 629 6.15 -28.35 -35.38
CA GLU A 629 7.42 -29.08 -35.25
C GLU A 629 8.49 -28.26 -34.52
N TYR A 630 8.56 -26.94 -34.75
CA TYR A 630 9.46 -26.06 -34.01
C TYR A 630 9.11 -25.97 -32.53
N ILE A 631 7.82 -25.82 -32.19
CA ILE A 631 7.36 -25.80 -30.80
C ILE A 631 7.66 -27.14 -30.12
N LEU A 632 7.41 -28.27 -30.80
CA LEU A 632 7.74 -29.60 -30.29
C LEU A 632 9.25 -29.81 -30.12
N ALA A 633 10.07 -29.23 -30.99
CA ALA A 633 11.53 -29.26 -30.85
C ALA A 633 11.98 -28.44 -29.64
N ALA A 634 11.42 -27.23 -29.45
CA ALA A 634 11.69 -26.37 -28.29
C ALA A 634 11.26 -27.03 -26.97
N PHE A 635 10.08 -27.65 -26.95
CA PHE A 635 9.63 -28.49 -25.83
C PHE A 635 10.61 -29.65 -25.57
N SER A 636 10.99 -30.39 -26.61
CA SER A 636 11.90 -31.54 -26.47
C SER A 636 13.32 -31.15 -26.03
N SER A 637 13.74 -29.91 -26.26
CA SER A 637 15.00 -29.34 -25.76
C SER A 637 14.86 -28.66 -24.39
N ASP A 638 13.74 -28.87 -23.69
CA ASP A 638 13.44 -28.32 -22.36
C ASP A 638 13.37 -26.78 -22.32
N SER A 639 13.25 -26.14 -23.49
CA SER A 639 13.27 -24.67 -23.61
C SER A 639 11.97 -24.00 -23.14
N LEU A 640 10.91 -24.79 -22.91
CA LEU A 640 9.62 -24.33 -22.38
C LEU A 640 9.40 -24.66 -20.90
N SER A 641 10.44 -25.19 -20.22
CA SER A 641 10.37 -25.60 -18.81
C SER A 641 10.01 -24.43 -17.88
N SER A 642 10.59 -23.24 -18.10
CA SER A 642 10.27 -22.02 -17.35
C SER A 642 8.83 -21.53 -17.54
N SER A 643 8.16 -21.98 -18.60
CA SER A 643 6.75 -21.69 -18.86
C SER A 643 5.81 -22.76 -18.31
N GLY A 644 6.29 -23.65 -17.43
CA GLY A 644 5.51 -24.74 -16.83
C GLY A 644 5.40 -26.00 -17.70
N TYR A 645 6.15 -26.09 -18.81
CA TYR A 645 6.09 -27.23 -19.72
C TYR A 645 7.45 -27.95 -19.85
N PRO A 646 7.96 -28.59 -18.78
CA PRO A 646 9.22 -29.31 -18.85
C PRO A 646 9.09 -30.53 -19.76
N SER A 647 10.15 -30.85 -20.50
CA SER A 647 10.22 -31.99 -21.43
C SER A 647 9.86 -33.33 -20.77
N SER A 648 10.04 -33.43 -19.45
CA SER A 648 9.70 -34.58 -18.60
C SER A 648 8.23 -34.97 -18.61
N ILE A 649 7.29 -34.04 -18.84
CA ILE A 649 5.85 -34.36 -18.90
C ILE A 649 5.49 -35.20 -20.13
N GLY A 650 6.37 -35.21 -21.14
CA GLY A 650 6.19 -35.95 -22.37
C GLY A 650 5.30 -35.26 -23.40
N LYS A 651 5.53 -35.57 -24.67
CA LYS A 651 4.89 -34.90 -25.83
C LYS A 651 3.36 -34.93 -25.80
N TYR A 652 2.78 -36.05 -25.39
CA TYR A 652 1.31 -36.18 -25.36
C TYR A 652 0.70 -35.19 -24.37
N ASN A 653 1.15 -35.21 -23.12
CA ASN A 653 0.66 -34.31 -22.08
C ASN A 653 0.93 -32.85 -22.43
N PHE A 654 2.09 -32.54 -23.00
CA PHE A 654 2.38 -31.18 -23.50
C PHE A 654 1.34 -30.71 -24.52
N LEU A 655 1.05 -31.52 -25.55
CA LEU A 655 0.05 -31.16 -26.56
C LEU A 655 -1.36 -31.07 -25.96
N MET A 656 -1.68 -31.95 -25.02
CA MET A 656 -2.97 -31.93 -24.33
C MET A 656 -3.13 -30.68 -23.44
N LEU A 657 -2.11 -30.27 -22.68
CA LEU A 657 -2.18 -29.05 -21.86
C LEU A 657 -2.20 -27.79 -22.71
N TYR A 658 -1.29 -27.71 -23.68
CA TYR A 658 -1.09 -26.48 -24.45
C TYR A 658 -2.16 -26.30 -25.54
N TYR A 659 -2.67 -27.39 -26.11
CA TYR A 659 -3.62 -27.35 -27.24
C TYR A 659 -4.95 -28.06 -26.99
N HIS A 660 -5.19 -28.65 -25.80
CA HIS A 660 -6.39 -29.46 -25.46
C HIS A 660 -6.64 -30.65 -26.42
N THR A 661 -5.68 -30.97 -27.30
CA THR A 661 -5.73 -32.12 -28.21
C THR A 661 -4.32 -32.56 -28.59
N ALA A 662 -4.13 -33.86 -28.78
CA ALA A 662 -2.91 -34.43 -29.35
C ALA A 662 -2.97 -34.57 -30.88
N ASN A 663 -4.13 -34.28 -31.51
CA ASN A 663 -4.29 -34.36 -32.95
C ASN A 663 -3.78 -33.09 -33.64
N ILE A 664 -2.62 -33.20 -34.29
CA ILE A 664 -1.98 -32.09 -35.00
C ILE A 664 -2.89 -31.42 -36.04
N ASP A 665 -3.76 -32.18 -36.73
CA ASP A 665 -4.69 -31.61 -37.70
C ASP A 665 -5.72 -30.69 -37.03
N ASP A 666 -6.20 -31.08 -35.85
CA ASP A 666 -7.13 -30.27 -35.07
C ASP A 666 -6.44 -29.04 -34.47
N ILE A 667 -5.18 -29.16 -34.04
CA ILE A 667 -4.36 -28.00 -33.61
C ILE A 667 -4.23 -26.99 -34.75
N VAL A 668 -3.82 -27.44 -35.94
CA VAL A 668 -3.70 -26.56 -37.12
C VAL A 668 -5.05 -25.92 -37.45
N LYS A 669 -6.13 -26.71 -37.43
CA LYS A 669 -7.48 -26.26 -37.80
C LYS A 669 -8.07 -25.26 -36.79
N ASN A 670 -7.92 -25.51 -35.50
CA ASN A 670 -8.67 -24.82 -34.44
C ASN A 670 -7.86 -23.75 -33.70
N VAL A 671 -6.53 -23.73 -33.86
CA VAL A 671 -5.64 -22.76 -33.21
C VAL A 671 -4.92 -21.93 -34.28
N PHE A 672 -3.98 -22.52 -35.03
CA PHE A 672 -3.15 -21.75 -35.98
C PHE A 672 -3.94 -21.05 -37.08
N ARG A 673 -4.84 -21.77 -37.75
CA ARG A 673 -5.66 -21.19 -38.82
C ARG A 673 -6.69 -20.19 -38.29
N VAL A 674 -7.22 -20.42 -37.08
CA VAL A 674 -8.14 -19.49 -36.44
C VAL A 674 -7.39 -18.20 -36.12
N ASN A 675 -6.27 -18.26 -35.42
CA ASN A 675 -5.47 -17.09 -35.06
C ASN A 675 -4.98 -16.32 -36.29
N ALA A 676 -4.54 -17.01 -37.35
CA ALA A 676 -4.14 -16.38 -38.60
C ALA A 676 -5.31 -15.68 -39.33
N ALA A 677 -6.53 -16.20 -39.20
CA ALA A 677 -7.73 -15.57 -39.75
C ALA A 677 -8.21 -14.41 -38.88
N SER A 678 -8.22 -14.58 -37.56
CA SER A 678 -8.56 -13.53 -36.58
C SER A 678 -7.65 -12.31 -36.72
N GLY A 679 -6.34 -12.51 -36.89
CA GLY A 679 -5.40 -11.41 -37.12
C GLY A 679 -5.61 -10.65 -38.46
N LYS A 680 -6.36 -11.22 -39.41
CA LYS A 680 -6.78 -10.51 -40.63
C LYS A 680 -8.11 -9.79 -40.43
N LEU A 681 -9.05 -10.43 -39.74
CA LEU A 681 -10.41 -9.92 -39.55
C LEU A 681 -10.49 -8.80 -38.52
N LEU A 682 -9.85 -8.99 -37.36
CA LEU A 682 -10.08 -8.17 -36.18
C LEU A 682 -9.14 -6.95 -36.12
N THR A 683 -8.00 -7.01 -36.82
CA THR A 683 -7.03 -5.91 -36.89
C THR A 683 -6.39 -5.79 -38.27
N ASP A 684 -6.82 -4.80 -39.06
CA ASP A 684 -6.06 -4.35 -40.22
C ASP A 684 -5.25 -3.10 -39.84
N TYR A 685 -4.03 -3.32 -39.37
CA TYR A 685 -3.10 -2.25 -38.99
C TYR A 685 -2.66 -1.38 -40.17
N ALA A 686 -2.96 -1.77 -41.42
CA ALA A 686 -2.75 -0.93 -42.60
C ALA A 686 -3.97 -0.06 -42.96
N SER A 687 -5.13 -0.28 -42.31
CA SER A 687 -6.38 0.45 -42.54
C SER A 687 -6.27 1.91 -42.13
N ASN A 688 -6.64 2.82 -43.03
CA ASN A 688 -6.68 4.25 -42.71
C ASN A 688 -7.69 4.58 -41.60
N THR A 689 -8.75 3.79 -41.43
CA THR A 689 -9.73 3.99 -40.33
C THR A 689 -9.06 3.75 -38.98
N LEU A 690 -8.37 2.62 -38.81
CA LEU A 690 -7.65 2.31 -37.56
C LEU A 690 -6.50 3.27 -37.29
N LEU A 691 -5.76 3.66 -38.34
CA LEU A 691 -4.68 4.64 -38.21
C LEU A 691 -5.19 6.04 -37.82
N ASN A 692 -6.37 6.45 -38.31
CA ASN A 692 -7.02 7.70 -37.89
C ASN A 692 -7.53 7.63 -36.45
N PHE A 693 -8.00 6.46 -36.01
CA PHE A 693 -8.33 6.23 -34.60
C PHE A 693 -7.09 6.44 -33.73
N PHE A 694 -5.97 5.77 -34.02
CA PHE A 694 -4.73 6.00 -33.28
C PHE A 694 -4.29 7.47 -33.32
N LYS A 695 -4.36 8.10 -34.49
CA LYS A 695 -4.01 9.51 -34.64
C LYS A 695 -4.86 10.43 -33.74
N THR A 696 -6.15 10.14 -33.57
CA THR A 696 -7.05 10.97 -32.73
C THR A 696 -6.54 11.02 -31.28
N TYR A 697 -6.21 9.86 -30.71
CA TYR A 697 -5.70 9.76 -29.34
C TYR A 697 -4.25 10.22 -29.23
N THR A 698 -3.40 9.92 -30.21
CA THR A 698 -2.02 10.43 -30.26
C THR A 698 -1.98 11.97 -30.34
N ASP A 699 -2.85 12.59 -31.14
CA ASP A 699 -2.97 14.04 -31.22
C ASP A 699 -3.51 14.62 -29.89
N SER A 700 -4.44 13.94 -29.23
CA SER A 700 -4.94 14.33 -27.90
C SER A 700 -3.83 14.29 -26.84
N ILE A 701 -3.05 13.20 -26.78
CA ILE A 701 -1.92 13.08 -25.85
C ILE A 701 -0.90 14.18 -26.13
N TYR A 702 -0.56 14.44 -27.40
CA TYR A 702 0.36 15.52 -27.76
C TYR A 702 -0.14 16.89 -27.28
N GLU A 703 -1.40 17.23 -27.49
CA GLU A 703 -1.96 18.53 -27.08
C GLU A 703 -2.03 18.70 -25.56
N ASN A 704 -2.20 17.58 -24.84
CA ASN A 704 -2.26 17.56 -23.39
C ASN A 704 -0.91 17.21 -22.74
N TYR A 705 0.16 17.01 -23.50
CA TYR A 705 1.43 16.52 -22.97
C TYR A 705 2.06 17.56 -22.03
N PHE A 706 2.31 17.12 -20.81
CA PHE A 706 3.20 17.82 -19.89
C PHE A 706 3.89 16.78 -19.01
N SER A 707 5.15 17.03 -18.71
CA SER A 707 5.89 16.34 -17.67
C SER A 707 6.80 17.37 -17.02
N ILE A 708 6.65 17.54 -15.72
CA ILE A 708 7.33 18.56 -14.95
C ILE A 708 7.73 17.99 -13.59
N SER A 709 8.98 18.21 -13.19
CA SER A 709 9.48 17.73 -11.92
C SER A 709 10.50 18.68 -11.31
N GLY A 710 10.66 18.55 -10.00
CA GLY A 710 11.57 19.38 -9.24
C GLY A 710 11.42 19.12 -7.76
N LYS A 711 11.55 20.19 -7.00
CA LYS A 711 11.41 20.18 -5.55
C LYS A 711 10.35 21.19 -5.12
N ARG A 712 9.61 20.84 -4.08
CA ARG A 712 8.74 21.77 -3.34
C ARG A 712 9.35 22.01 -1.97
N LEU A 713 9.51 23.27 -1.63
CA LEU A 713 9.69 23.68 -0.24
C LEU A 713 8.31 23.77 0.40
N VAL A 714 8.09 23.10 1.51
CA VAL A 714 6.85 23.14 2.29
C VAL A 714 7.13 23.84 3.62
N VAL A 715 6.43 24.93 3.91
CA VAL A 715 6.35 25.52 5.25
C VAL A 715 5.16 24.91 5.97
N TYR A 716 5.43 24.20 7.06
CA TYR A 716 4.43 23.44 7.81
C TYR A 716 4.53 23.73 9.31
N MET A 717 3.56 23.23 10.07
CA MET A 717 3.59 23.20 11.52
C MET A 717 3.55 21.73 11.96
N ASP A 718 4.29 21.44 13.02
CA ASP A 718 4.27 20.18 13.75
C ASP A 718 4.14 20.62 15.21
N ALA A 719 2.90 20.86 15.64
CA ALA A 719 2.63 21.45 16.94
C ALA A 719 2.64 20.43 18.06
N ASN A 720 2.57 19.13 17.80
CA ASN A 720 2.72 18.08 18.81
C ASN A 720 4.17 17.56 18.90
N ASP A 721 5.04 17.82 17.92
CA ASP A 721 6.38 17.23 17.76
C ASP A 721 6.33 15.71 17.46
N ASP A 722 5.30 15.21 16.76
CA ASP A 722 5.17 13.79 16.37
C ASP A 722 5.96 13.43 15.09
N GLY A 723 6.49 14.42 14.39
CA GLY A 723 7.24 14.25 13.16
C GLY A 723 6.40 14.30 11.88
N GLU A 724 5.07 14.35 12.01
CA GLU A 724 4.12 14.54 10.92
C GLU A 724 3.73 16.02 10.78
N LYS A 725 3.15 16.37 9.62
CA LYS A 725 2.74 17.76 9.34
C LYS A 725 1.27 17.96 9.71
N ASP A 726 0.99 18.96 10.54
CA ASP A 726 -0.38 19.33 10.90
C ASP A 726 -1.16 19.82 9.69
N ASN A 727 -2.46 19.48 9.63
CA ASN A 727 -3.37 20.00 8.62
C ASN A 727 -3.45 21.54 8.71
N VAL A 728 -3.18 22.22 7.59
CA VAL A 728 -3.19 23.69 7.51
C VAL A 728 -4.53 24.29 7.96
N ALA A 729 -5.64 23.57 7.80
CA ALA A 729 -6.96 24.01 8.25
C ALA A 729 -6.99 24.32 9.75
N ASP A 730 -6.23 23.58 10.56
CA ASP A 730 -6.32 23.61 12.02
C ASP A 730 -5.52 24.77 12.61
N TRP A 731 -4.47 25.23 11.91
CA TRP A 731 -3.54 26.20 12.48
C TRP A 731 -3.40 27.52 11.75
N LYS A 732 -3.77 27.63 10.46
CA LYS A 732 -3.52 28.84 9.66
C LYS A 732 -4.14 30.11 10.25
N ASP A 733 -5.26 29.98 10.96
CA ASP A 733 -6.03 31.08 11.53
C ASP A 733 -5.62 31.42 12.98
N LEU A 734 -4.79 30.59 13.62
CA LEU A 734 -4.18 30.89 14.91
C LEU A 734 -3.29 32.14 14.81
N THR A 735 -3.21 32.94 15.88
CA THR A 735 -2.49 34.22 15.84
C THR A 735 -1.23 34.22 16.70
N TYR A 736 -0.14 34.74 16.15
CA TYR A 736 1.09 35.10 16.87
C TYR A 736 1.40 36.59 16.63
N ASN A 737 1.68 37.35 17.69
CA ASN A 737 1.97 38.80 17.61
C ASN A 737 0.95 39.62 16.78
N ASN A 738 -0.35 39.32 16.90
CA ASN A 738 -1.47 39.92 16.16
C ASN A 738 -1.48 39.63 14.64
N GLN A 739 -0.76 38.61 14.17
CA GLN A 739 -0.78 38.14 12.78
C GLN A 739 -1.15 36.65 12.75
N SER A 740 -1.89 36.20 11.72
CA SER A 740 -2.21 34.77 11.59
C SER A 740 -0.96 33.96 11.22
N LYS A 741 -0.85 32.73 11.72
CA LYS A 741 0.26 31.80 11.43
C LYS A 741 0.33 31.49 9.93
N GLY A 742 -0.80 31.35 9.24
CA GLY A 742 -0.82 31.20 7.78
C GLY A 742 -0.19 32.40 7.06
N SER A 743 -0.46 33.63 7.54
CA SER A 743 0.19 34.82 6.98
C SER A 743 1.68 34.91 7.30
N LEU A 744 2.13 34.35 8.43
CA LEU A 744 3.55 34.20 8.77
C LEU A 744 4.23 33.13 7.90
N ALA A 745 3.56 32.01 7.62
CA ALA A 745 4.07 30.96 6.73
C ALA A 745 4.26 31.48 5.30
N GLN A 746 3.28 32.21 4.76
CA GLN A 746 3.40 32.89 3.48
C GLN A 746 4.54 33.93 3.47
N GLU A 747 4.75 34.64 4.57
CA GLU A 747 5.86 35.58 4.71
C GLU A 747 7.21 34.86 4.74
N LEU A 748 7.31 33.73 5.43
CA LEU A 748 8.50 32.88 5.45
C LEU A 748 8.83 32.37 4.05
N VAL A 749 7.85 31.88 3.30
CA VAL A 749 8.03 31.49 1.88
C VAL A 749 8.64 32.64 1.07
N LEU A 750 8.09 33.86 1.21
CA LEU A 750 8.58 35.03 0.47
C LEU A 750 9.96 35.50 0.91
N GLU A 751 10.32 35.36 2.20
CA GLU A 751 11.68 35.65 2.67
C GLU A 751 12.68 34.62 2.15
N ILE A 752 12.35 33.33 2.19
CA ILE A 752 13.18 32.26 1.60
C ILE A 752 13.38 32.52 0.11
N LEU A 753 12.33 32.87 -0.62
CA LEU A 753 12.40 33.23 -2.03
C LEU A 753 13.41 34.36 -2.29
N LYS A 754 13.42 35.43 -1.47
CA LYS A 754 14.38 36.54 -1.59
C LYS A 754 15.82 36.10 -1.34
N GLU A 755 16.03 35.24 -0.35
CA GLU A 755 17.36 34.72 0.00
C GLU A 755 17.91 33.81 -1.09
N VAL A 756 17.11 32.86 -1.59
CA VAL A 756 17.46 31.99 -2.72
C VAL A 756 17.83 32.82 -3.95
N GLN A 757 17.06 33.87 -4.27
CA GLN A 757 17.34 34.78 -5.40
C GLN A 757 18.65 35.57 -5.24
N SER A 758 19.15 35.74 -4.01
CA SER A 758 20.39 36.44 -3.71
C SER A 758 21.64 35.53 -3.75
N MET A 759 21.43 34.21 -3.67
CA MET A 759 22.49 33.21 -3.69
C MET A 759 22.96 32.93 -5.13
N ASN A 760 24.26 32.63 -5.28
CA ASN A 760 24.82 32.23 -6.57
C ASN A 760 24.87 30.69 -6.63
N GLY A 761 24.26 30.09 -7.65
CA GLY A 761 24.30 28.64 -7.85
C GLY A 761 22.93 28.06 -8.17
N SER A 762 22.75 26.78 -7.84
CA SER A 762 21.48 26.06 -7.95
C SER A 762 20.51 26.55 -6.87
N HIS A 763 19.33 27.04 -7.24
CA HIS A 763 18.23 27.37 -6.33
C HIS A 763 17.77 26.14 -5.54
N ALA A 764 17.78 24.95 -6.14
CA ALA A 764 17.46 23.73 -5.41
C ALA A 764 18.47 23.43 -4.29
N THR A 765 19.76 23.69 -4.53
CA THR A 765 20.81 23.56 -3.50
C THR A 765 20.72 24.68 -2.46
N ALA A 766 20.43 25.91 -2.89
CA ALA A 766 20.21 27.04 -1.99
C ALA A 766 19.01 26.80 -1.06
N LEU A 767 17.93 26.19 -1.56
CA LEU A 767 16.79 25.80 -0.73
C LEU A 767 17.17 24.74 0.30
N ASP A 768 17.93 23.72 -0.08
CA ASP A 768 18.40 22.67 0.83
C ASP A 768 19.27 23.25 1.97
N GLU A 769 20.19 24.16 1.62
CA GLU A 769 21.01 24.91 2.58
C GLU A 769 20.15 25.77 3.52
N LEU A 770 19.16 26.48 2.98
CA LEU A 770 18.25 27.33 3.77
C LEU A 770 17.30 26.51 4.65
N VAL A 771 16.81 25.37 4.20
CA VAL A 771 15.99 24.45 5.01
C VAL A 771 16.78 24.00 6.23
N THR A 772 18.04 23.61 6.02
CA THR A 772 18.95 23.25 7.10
C THR A 772 19.21 24.44 8.03
N GLU A 773 19.47 25.63 7.49
CA GLU A 773 19.68 26.86 8.28
C GLU A 773 18.46 27.21 9.14
N ILE A 774 17.25 27.14 8.57
CA ILE A 774 16.00 27.47 9.26
C ILE A 774 15.68 26.44 10.33
N ASN A 775 15.75 25.15 10.03
CA ASN A 775 15.40 24.12 11.01
C ASN A 775 16.41 24.08 12.18
N ASN A 776 17.68 24.39 11.92
CA ASN A 776 18.71 24.52 12.96
C ASN A 776 18.66 25.86 13.72
N SER A 777 17.91 26.85 13.24
CA SER A 777 17.80 28.14 13.92
C SER A 777 16.99 28.05 15.21
N ALA A 778 17.35 28.88 16.19
CA ALA A 778 16.71 28.90 17.49
C ALA A 778 15.30 29.51 17.44
N ARG A 779 14.39 29.00 18.27
CA ARG A 779 13.10 29.65 18.58
C ARG A 779 13.27 30.89 19.46
N ALA A 780 14.39 30.99 20.17
CA ALA A 780 14.70 32.08 21.08
C ALA A 780 15.41 33.25 20.36
N GLU A 781 14.93 34.49 20.56
CA GLU A 781 15.64 35.69 20.09
C GLU A 781 16.81 36.04 21.01
N TYR A 782 18.03 36.05 20.46
CA TYR A 782 19.25 36.49 21.15
C TYR A 782 19.30 38.03 21.22
N GLN A 783 18.80 38.60 22.32
CA GLN A 783 18.49 40.05 22.45
C GLN A 783 19.66 41.03 22.18
N ASP A 784 20.92 40.61 22.26
CA ASP A 784 22.10 41.50 22.09
C ASP A 784 22.92 41.22 20.80
N ASN A 785 22.41 40.43 19.85
CA ASN A 785 22.95 40.36 18.49
C ASN A 785 21.84 40.19 17.42
N PRO A 786 21.09 41.26 17.08
CA PRO A 786 19.99 41.19 16.11
C PRO A 786 20.43 40.93 14.66
N ILE A 787 21.74 40.78 14.41
CA ILE A 787 22.35 40.55 13.09
C ILE A 787 23.02 39.15 13.03
N ALA A 788 22.90 38.34 14.08
CA ALA A 788 23.38 36.96 14.08
C ALA A 788 22.49 36.12 13.13
N PRO A 789 23.04 35.28 12.23
CA PRO A 789 22.26 34.40 11.36
C PRO A 789 21.18 33.59 12.10
N GLU A 790 21.47 33.22 13.35
CA GLU A 790 20.62 32.42 14.24
C GLU A 790 19.31 33.13 14.66
N ASN A 791 19.24 34.46 14.56
CA ASN A 791 18.05 35.27 14.87
C ASN A 791 17.15 35.56 13.67
N LYS A 792 17.64 35.34 12.44
CA LYS A 792 16.95 35.72 11.20
C LYS A 792 15.58 35.04 11.07
N TRP A 793 15.51 33.78 11.51
CA TRP A 793 14.33 32.92 11.39
C TRP A 793 13.57 32.75 12.70
N ALA A 794 14.10 33.24 13.83
CA ALA A 794 13.58 32.99 15.17
C ALA A 794 12.10 33.39 15.33
N LYS A 795 11.66 34.49 14.69
CA LYS A 795 10.24 34.90 14.72
C LYS A 795 9.29 33.85 14.12
N TYR A 796 9.73 33.11 13.09
CA TYR A 796 8.93 32.09 12.42
C TYR A 796 8.99 30.77 13.18
N ARG A 797 10.19 30.39 13.66
CA ARG A 797 10.37 29.25 14.55
C ARG A 797 9.53 29.38 15.81
N LYS A 798 9.50 30.56 16.44
CA LYS A 798 8.67 30.88 17.61
C LYS A 798 7.17 30.94 17.32
N ALA A 799 6.79 31.03 16.04
CA ALA A 799 5.41 30.87 15.57
C ALA A 799 5.07 29.40 15.23
N GLY A 800 6.00 28.47 15.44
CA GLY A 800 5.82 27.02 15.22
C GLY A 800 6.15 26.55 13.81
N LEU A 801 6.67 27.42 12.94
CA LEU A 801 6.84 27.10 11.53
C LEU A 801 8.15 26.34 11.29
N ASN A 802 8.02 25.19 10.64
CA ASN A 802 9.09 24.32 10.13
C ASN A 802 9.14 24.39 8.61
N VAL A 803 10.26 23.92 8.03
CA VAL A 803 10.41 23.81 6.57
C VAL A 803 10.93 22.44 6.15
N ALA A 804 10.40 21.90 5.05
CA ALA A 804 10.86 20.66 4.43
C ALA A 804 11.07 20.87 2.92
N LEU A 805 11.98 20.10 2.34
CA LEU A 805 12.21 20.07 0.90
C LEU A 805 11.90 18.67 0.37
N GLU A 806 10.93 18.59 -0.53
CA GLU A 806 10.41 17.31 -1.04
C GLU A 806 10.47 17.27 -2.56
N ASP A 807 10.66 16.08 -3.12
CA ASP A 807 10.57 15.90 -4.55
C ASP A 807 9.11 15.98 -5.01
N VAL A 808 8.90 16.66 -6.12
CA VAL A 808 7.59 16.80 -6.73
C VAL A 808 7.68 16.49 -8.21
N SER A 809 6.71 15.74 -8.71
CA SER A 809 6.54 15.51 -10.14
C SER A 809 5.07 15.49 -10.52
N ALA A 810 4.78 15.93 -11.73
CA ALA A 810 3.47 15.84 -12.32
C ALA A 810 3.65 15.56 -13.82
N ALA A 811 2.93 14.56 -14.32
CA ALA A 811 2.82 14.27 -15.74
C ALA A 811 1.34 14.14 -16.12
N ASN A 812 1.09 13.95 -17.41
CA ASN A 812 -0.22 13.63 -17.98
C ASN A 812 -0.65 12.19 -17.66
N ASP A 813 -0.48 11.77 -16.40
CA ASP A 813 -0.94 10.50 -15.83
C ASP A 813 -1.95 10.73 -14.70
N THR A 814 -2.58 9.63 -14.26
CA THR A 814 -3.60 9.64 -13.20
C THR A 814 -3.01 9.44 -11.80
N THR A 815 -1.69 9.35 -11.66
CA THR A 815 -0.99 8.90 -10.44
C THR A 815 -0.38 10.03 -9.59
N SER A 816 -0.64 11.29 -9.97
CA SER A 816 0.04 12.45 -9.40
C SER A 816 -0.66 13.04 -8.15
N ILE A 817 0.18 13.33 -7.14
CA ILE A 817 0.06 14.18 -5.93
C ILE A 817 -1.01 15.30 -5.99
N ASP A 818 -1.56 15.71 -4.83
CA ASP A 818 -2.50 16.83 -4.57
C ASP A 818 -2.89 17.64 -5.83
N PHE A 819 -4.17 17.56 -6.23
CA PHE A 819 -4.67 18.22 -7.44
C PHE A 819 -4.36 19.72 -7.52
N LYS A 820 -4.26 20.43 -6.40
CA LYS A 820 -3.85 21.85 -6.39
C LYS A 820 -2.38 22.02 -6.76
N LEU A 821 -1.52 21.11 -6.30
CA LEU A 821 -0.10 21.08 -6.66
C LEU A 821 0.09 20.74 -8.14
N LYS A 822 -0.63 19.72 -8.62
CA LYS A 822 -0.66 19.36 -10.05
C LYS A 822 -1.15 20.54 -10.91
N GLU A 823 -2.26 21.16 -10.53
CA GLU A 823 -2.82 22.33 -11.23
C GLU A 823 -1.81 23.49 -11.27
N ARG A 824 -1.12 23.76 -10.16
CA ARG A 824 -0.09 24.80 -10.11
C ARG A 824 1.09 24.51 -11.02
N LEU A 825 1.58 23.27 -11.02
CA LEU A 825 2.67 22.83 -11.89
C LEU A 825 2.30 22.93 -13.38
N VAL A 826 1.09 22.51 -13.75
CA VAL A 826 0.57 22.67 -15.12
C VAL A 826 0.44 24.15 -15.49
N THR A 827 -0.02 24.99 -14.56
CA THR A 827 -0.11 26.43 -14.76
C THR A 827 1.24 27.04 -15.04
N ILE A 828 2.28 26.66 -14.29
CA ILE A 828 3.68 27.10 -14.53
C ILE A 828 4.17 26.60 -15.89
N PHE A 829 3.98 25.31 -16.19
CA PHE A 829 4.41 24.69 -17.44
C PHE A 829 3.83 25.40 -18.68
N LYS A 830 2.57 25.84 -18.61
CA LYS A 830 1.85 26.53 -19.70
C LYS A 830 2.16 28.03 -19.82
N GLN A 831 3.03 28.62 -18.99
CA GLN A 831 3.40 30.03 -19.11
C GLN A 831 4.29 30.25 -20.34
N ASP A 832 3.97 31.28 -21.15
CA ASP A 832 4.72 31.64 -22.37
C ASP A 832 6.23 31.88 -22.13
N ASP A 833 6.62 32.25 -20.91
CA ASP A 833 7.99 32.55 -20.53
C ASP A 833 8.68 31.45 -19.71
N PHE A 834 8.03 30.32 -19.44
CA PHE A 834 8.64 29.17 -18.78
C PHE A 834 9.60 28.42 -19.73
N LYS A 835 10.87 28.28 -19.34
CA LYS A 835 11.93 27.64 -20.15
C LYS A 835 12.94 26.89 -19.29
N ILE A 836 12.79 25.58 -19.16
CA ILE A 836 13.84 24.68 -18.67
C ILE A 836 14.24 23.77 -19.84
N ASN A 837 15.53 23.71 -20.14
CA ASN A 837 16.08 22.85 -21.20
C ASN A 837 15.39 22.91 -22.57
N ASN A 838 15.37 24.11 -23.16
CA ASN A 838 15.69 24.30 -24.59
C ASN A 838 16.11 25.75 -24.94
N THR A 839 16.87 26.46 -24.06
CA THR A 839 17.97 27.40 -24.47
C THR A 839 18.71 28.17 -23.36
N THR A 840 18.25 28.35 -22.10
CA THR A 840 19.00 29.29 -21.21
C THR A 840 18.85 29.18 -19.67
N GLN A 841 18.12 28.22 -19.09
CA GLN A 841 18.06 28.05 -17.61
C GLN A 841 18.04 26.56 -17.21
N THR A 842 18.79 26.20 -16.16
CA THR A 842 18.89 24.82 -15.63
C THR A 842 17.83 24.50 -14.59
N GLU A 843 17.10 25.51 -14.11
CA GLU A 843 16.02 25.39 -13.13
C GLU A 843 15.10 26.62 -13.23
N TYR A 844 13.86 26.51 -12.76
CA TYR A 844 12.90 27.60 -12.64
C TYR A 844 12.44 27.67 -11.18
N LEU A 845 12.74 28.80 -10.54
CA LEU A 845 12.17 29.15 -9.25
C LEU A 845 10.88 29.93 -9.48
N GLU A 846 9.81 29.47 -8.85
CA GLU A 846 8.49 30.08 -8.95
C GLU A 846 8.51 31.57 -8.59
N ARG A 847 7.79 32.37 -9.40
CA ARG A 847 7.69 33.82 -9.19
C ARG A 847 6.46 34.14 -8.34
N LEU A 848 6.69 34.40 -7.06
CA LEU A 848 5.67 34.87 -6.12
C LEU A 848 5.84 36.37 -5.86
N THR A 849 4.76 37.14 -5.92
CA THR A 849 4.79 38.61 -5.77
C THR A 849 4.06 39.12 -4.54
N ALA A 850 3.12 38.34 -4.03
CA ALA A 850 2.32 38.65 -2.84
C ALA A 850 2.06 37.37 -2.01
N LYS A 851 1.55 37.54 -0.78
CA LYS A 851 1.27 36.41 0.13
C LYS A 851 0.20 35.49 -0.43
N GLU A 852 -0.76 36.06 -1.16
CA GLU A 852 -1.88 35.37 -1.78
C GLU A 852 -1.45 34.47 -2.97
N ASP A 853 -0.23 34.66 -3.49
CA ASP A 853 0.31 33.83 -4.57
C ASP A 853 0.88 32.49 -4.07
N VAL A 854 1.14 32.37 -2.75
CA VAL A 854 1.74 31.18 -2.14
C VAL A 854 0.72 30.04 -2.11
N LEU A 855 1.07 28.90 -2.71
CA LEU A 855 0.19 27.74 -2.81
C LEU A 855 -0.02 27.08 -1.44
N GLN A 856 -1.29 26.97 -1.04
CA GLN A 856 -1.69 26.22 0.15
C GLN A 856 -2.16 24.81 -0.23
N THR A 857 -1.49 23.79 0.29
CA THR A 857 -1.90 22.38 0.29
C THR A 857 -2.40 22.00 1.69
N GLU A 858 -2.86 20.76 1.87
CA GLU A 858 -3.28 20.25 3.19
C GLU A 858 -2.12 20.24 4.19
N ASP A 859 -0.91 19.94 3.71
CA ASP A 859 0.30 19.74 4.51
C ASP A 859 1.19 21.00 4.67
N GLY A 860 0.86 22.12 4.01
CA GLY A 860 1.60 23.36 4.20
C GLY A 860 1.45 24.43 3.12
N PHE A 861 2.34 25.41 3.20
CA PHE A 861 2.49 26.51 2.23
C PHE A 861 3.74 26.27 1.38
N ASN A 862 3.60 26.33 0.07
CA ASN A 862 4.58 25.77 -0.86
C ASN A 862 5.33 26.84 -1.65
N LEU A 863 6.59 26.54 -1.99
CA LEU A 863 7.39 27.22 -3.02
C LEU A 863 8.01 26.19 -3.95
N LEU A 864 7.81 26.37 -5.26
CA LEU A 864 8.26 25.40 -6.25
C LEU A 864 9.58 25.80 -6.90
N VAL A 865 10.51 24.83 -6.97
CA VAL A 865 11.68 24.87 -7.84
C VAL A 865 11.63 23.72 -8.81
N ILE A 866 11.41 24.04 -10.07
CA ILE A 866 11.37 23.07 -11.15
C ILE A 866 12.78 22.85 -11.66
N THR A 867 13.22 21.60 -11.75
CA THR A 867 14.56 21.24 -12.21
C THR A 867 14.54 20.53 -13.56
N SER A 868 13.40 19.96 -13.94
CA SER A 868 13.16 19.41 -15.27
C SER A 868 11.74 19.63 -15.73
N ALA A 869 11.60 19.85 -17.03
CA ALA A 869 10.34 19.80 -17.72
C ALA A 869 10.59 19.21 -19.10
N GLU A 870 9.71 18.31 -19.52
CA GLU A 870 9.71 17.78 -20.88
C GLU A 870 8.56 18.43 -21.64
N PHE A 871 8.91 19.10 -22.72
CA PHE A 871 7.95 19.68 -23.65
C PHE A 871 7.61 18.69 -24.74
N GLN A 872 6.62 19.07 -25.55
CA GLN A 872 6.24 18.28 -26.71
C GLN A 872 7.46 18.05 -27.62
N THR A 873 7.73 16.79 -27.95
CA THR A 873 8.75 16.39 -28.91
C THR A 873 8.17 16.47 -30.31
N SER A 874 8.87 17.17 -31.22
CA SER A 874 8.40 17.33 -32.59
C SER A 874 8.51 16.00 -33.36
N ALA A 875 7.48 15.68 -34.12
CA ALA A 875 7.47 14.62 -35.13
C ALA A 875 7.82 15.13 -36.54
N GLU A 876 8.35 16.36 -36.66
CA GLU A 876 8.85 16.91 -37.91
C GLU A 876 10.03 16.07 -38.41
N PHE A 877 9.97 15.67 -39.68
CA PHE A 877 11.00 14.89 -40.33
C PHE A 877 10.99 15.21 -41.81
N THR A 878 12.00 15.90 -42.32
CA THR A 878 12.02 16.38 -43.71
C THR A 878 13.03 15.61 -44.55
N SER A 879 13.06 15.86 -45.86
CA SER A 879 14.09 15.30 -46.74
C SER A 879 15.51 15.75 -46.37
N GLU A 880 15.67 16.85 -45.63
CA GLU A 880 16.99 17.31 -45.17
C GLU A 880 17.54 16.42 -44.05
N ASP A 881 16.65 15.84 -43.23
CA ASP A 881 16.99 14.92 -42.13
C ASP A 881 17.33 13.51 -42.64
N ASP A 882 17.00 13.21 -43.90
CA ASP A 882 17.27 11.95 -44.59
C ASP A 882 18.12 12.16 -45.86
N PRO A 883 19.42 12.48 -45.74
CA PRO A 883 20.29 12.77 -46.88
C PRO A 883 20.52 11.57 -47.81
N LEU A 884 20.13 10.36 -47.39
CA LEU A 884 20.22 9.13 -48.17
C LEU A 884 18.89 8.76 -48.85
N HIS A 885 17.82 9.53 -48.63
CA HIS A 885 16.49 9.30 -49.20
C HIS A 885 15.93 7.90 -48.90
N LEU A 886 16.26 7.36 -47.71
CA LEU A 886 15.82 6.02 -47.29
C LEU A 886 14.34 5.97 -46.91
N PHE A 887 13.74 7.12 -46.61
CA PHE A 887 12.38 7.26 -46.09
C PHE A 887 11.40 7.91 -47.08
N GLU A 888 11.82 8.13 -48.34
CA GLU A 888 10.90 8.54 -49.42
C GLU A 888 9.84 7.47 -49.70
N SER A 889 10.22 6.21 -49.55
CA SER A 889 9.35 5.05 -49.73
C SER A 889 9.90 3.87 -48.94
N VAL A 890 9.13 3.35 -48.00
CA VAL A 890 9.50 2.18 -47.19
C VAL A 890 8.53 1.05 -47.44
N ASP A 891 9.05 -0.14 -47.78
CA ASP A 891 8.26 -1.35 -47.95
C ASP A 891 8.29 -2.17 -46.67
N VAL A 892 7.14 -2.27 -45.97
CA VAL A 892 6.97 -3.14 -44.81
C VAL A 892 6.18 -4.38 -45.23
N TYR A 893 6.66 -5.57 -44.86
CA TYR A 893 5.93 -6.80 -45.14
C TYR A 893 4.90 -7.08 -44.04
N TYR A 894 3.62 -6.99 -44.38
CA TYR A 894 2.49 -7.17 -43.45
C TYR A 894 1.35 -7.94 -44.14
N ASN A 895 0.69 -8.86 -43.42
CA ASN A 895 -0.44 -9.67 -43.93
C ASN A 895 -0.23 -10.28 -45.33
N ASP A 896 0.94 -10.88 -45.54
CA ASP A 896 1.35 -11.54 -46.79
C ASP A 896 1.59 -10.64 -48.02
N ALA A 897 1.62 -9.33 -47.84
CA ALA A 897 1.94 -8.37 -48.88
C ALA A 897 3.02 -7.38 -48.43
N TYR A 898 3.73 -6.79 -49.38
CA TYR A 898 4.49 -5.58 -49.10
C TYR A 898 3.53 -4.40 -49.14
N VAL A 899 3.43 -3.68 -48.03
CA VAL A 899 2.74 -2.40 -47.93
C VAL A 899 3.79 -1.32 -48.13
N THR A 900 3.72 -0.66 -49.28
CA THR A 900 4.55 0.52 -49.55
C THR A 900 3.97 1.71 -48.78
N ILE A 901 4.82 2.33 -47.98
CA ILE A 901 4.53 3.56 -47.24
C ILE A 901 5.31 4.67 -47.94
N ASP A 902 4.60 5.43 -48.78
CA ASP A 902 5.17 6.57 -49.50
C ASP A 902 5.22 7.80 -48.60
N GLN A 903 6.30 8.58 -48.69
CA GLN A 903 6.45 9.88 -48.03
C GLN A 903 6.25 9.85 -46.52
N LEU A 904 7.30 9.46 -45.79
CA LEU A 904 7.37 9.62 -44.34
C LEU A 904 7.72 11.05 -43.91
N TYR A 905 8.08 11.90 -44.87
CA TYR A 905 8.39 13.30 -44.58
C TYR A 905 7.14 14.05 -44.13
N ASN A 906 7.30 14.80 -43.04
CA ASN A 906 6.25 15.51 -42.34
C ASN A 906 6.79 16.85 -41.83
N ASP A 907 6.18 17.95 -42.27
CA ASP A 907 6.55 19.31 -41.83
C ASP A 907 5.77 19.74 -40.56
N SER A 908 4.97 18.84 -39.97
CA SER A 908 4.15 19.09 -38.77
C SER A 908 4.81 18.52 -37.53
N GLU A 909 4.67 19.21 -36.40
CA GLU A 909 5.14 18.73 -35.09
C GLU A 909 4.36 17.51 -34.58
N LYS A 910 3.13 17.29 -35.08
CA LYS A 910 2.34 16.09 -34.80
C LYS A 910 2.66 14.95 -35.74
N LEU A 911 2.55 13.71 -35.25
CA LEU A 911 2.72 12.49 -36.03
C LEU A 911 1.74 12.43 -37.22
N SER A 912 2.28 12.19 -38.41
CA SER A 912 1.51 11.93 -39.62
C SER A 912 0.98 10.47 -39.65
N ILE A 913 -0.07 10.23 -40.44
CA ILE A 913 -0.63 8.87 -40.63
C ILE A 913 0.43 7.90 -41.15
N ASN A 914 1.33 8.34 -42.04
CA ASN A 914 2.37 7.47 -42.60
C ASN A 914 3.45 7.10 -41.58
N GLN A 915 3.83 8.04 -40.70
CA GLN A 915 4.74 7.76 -39.58
C GLN A 915 4.11 6.77 -38.59
N ILE A 916 2.84 6.98 -38.22
CA ILE A 916 2.06 6.04 -37.40
C ILE A 916 2.01 4.67 -38.10
N LYS A 917 1.68 4.63 -39.38
CA LYS A 917 1.58 3.40 -40.18
C LYS A 917 2.88 2.61 -40.19
N LEU A 918 4.03 3.29 -40.40
CA LEU A 918 5.32 2.62 -40.35
C LEU A 918 5.56 2.00 -38.98
N TYR A 919 5.39 2.79 -37.91
CA TYR A 919 5.64 2.33 -36.55
C TYR A 919 4.75 1.14 -36.19
N VAL A 920 3.44 1.26 -36.42
CA VAL A 920 2.46 0.21 -36.12
C VAL A 920 2.78 -1.05 -36.92
N LEU A 921 2.94 -0.95 -38.24
CA LEU A 921 3.19 -2.12 -39.08
C LEU A 921 4.52 -2.80 -38.74
N GLU A 922 5.53 -2.03 -38.36
CA GLU A 922 6.79 -2.58 -37.88
C GLU A 922 6.62 -3.28 -36.53
N TYR A 923 6.00 -2.59 -35.57
CA TYR A 923 5.78 -3.09 -34.23
C TYR A 923 4.99 -4.41 -34.24
N VAL A 924 3.90 -4.48 -35.00
CA VAL A 924 3.08 -5.70 -35.09
C VAL A 924 3.75 -6.81 -35.92
N SER A 925 4.70 -6.51 -36.80
CA SER A 925 5.39 -7.51 -37.62
C SER A 925 6.70 -8.02 -37.03
N GLN A 926 7.39 -7.21 -36.21
CA GLN A 926 8.74 -7.45 -35.71
C GLN A 926 8.89 -7.26 -34.20
N SER A 927 7.84 -6.82 -33.51
CA SER A 927 7.83 -6.54 -32.04
C SER A 927 8.87 -5.54 -31.59
N THR A 928 9.35 -4.76 -32.55
CA THR A 928 10.35 -3.74 -32.42
C THR A 928 10.05 -2.68 -33.47
N SER A 929 10.50 -1.45 -33.24
CA SER A 929 10.30 -0.31 -34.14
C SER A 929 11.64 0.29 -34.55
N ASN A 930 12.47 -0.46 -35.27
CA ASN A 930 13.84 -0.09 -35.66
C ASN A 930 13.95 0.60 -37.04
N LEU A 931 12.90 0.54 -37.86
CA LEU A 931 12.83 1.19 -39.18
C LEU A 931 12.34 2.63 -39.05
N SER A 932 11.67 3.01 -37.96
CA SER A 932 11.28 4.40 -37.74
C SER A 932 12.52 5.29 -37.60
N PRO A 933 12.55 6.49 -38.22
CA PRO A 933 13.69 7.41 -38.07
C PRO A 933 13.96 7.73 -36.60
N SER A 934 15.24 7.67 -36.19
CA SER A 934 15.63 7.97 -34.81
C SER A 934 15.23 9.39 -34.38
N ALA A 935 15.12 10.33 -35.34
CA ALA A 935 14.71 11.71 -35.12
C ALA A 935 13.29 11.85 -34.55
N ILE A 936 12.39 10.89 -34.79
CA ILE A 936 11.00 10.92 -34.32
C ILE A 936 10.70 9.87 -33.24
N SER A 937 11.73 9.17 -32.74
CA SER A 937 11.58 8.07 -31.78
C SER A 937 10.89 8.52 -30.49
N ASP A 938 11.24 9.70 -29.97
CA ASP A 938 10.66 10.22 -28.73
C ASP A 938 9.18 10.59 -28.91
N ALA A 939 8.81 11.19 -30.04
CA ALA A 939 7.41 11.50 -30.36
C ALA A 939 6.57 10.22 -30.49
N LEU A 940 7.12 9.17 -31.11
CA LEU A 940 6.47 7.86 -31.19
C LEU A 940 6.29 7.23 -29.79
N SER A 941 7.35 7.27 -28.97
CA SER A 941 7.33 6.72 -27.61
C SER A 941 6.34 7.44 -26.69
N ASN A 942 6.28 8.78 -26.76
CA ASN A 942 5.49 9.58 -25.84
C ASN A 942 4.00 9.64 -26.25
N TYR A 943 3.68 9.56 -27.55
CA TYR A 943 2.31 9.82 -28.03
C TYR A 943 1.61 8.62 -28.68
N LEU A 944 2.35 7.72 -29.32
CA LEU A 944 1.75 6.58 -30.02
C LEU A 944 1.82 5.30 -29.19
N SER A 945 2.95 5.03 -28.54
CA SER A 945 3.10 3.82 -27.71
C SER A 945 2.01 3.66 -26.65
N PRO A 946 1.60 4.70 -25.88
CA PRO A 946 0.53 4.53 -24.89
C PRO A 946 -0.82 4.15 -25.51
N VAL A 947 -1.15 4.74 -26.67
CA VAL A 947 -2.38 4.43 -27.43
C VAL A 947 -2.36 3.00 -27.92
N LEU A 948 -1.21 2.56 -28.47
CA LEU A 948 -1.04 1.18 -28.92
C LEU A 948 -1.09 0.21 -27.76
N THR A 949 -0.41 0.48 -26.65
CA THR A 949 -0.47 -0.36 -25.45
C THR A 949 -1.90 -0.53 -24.97
N ARG A 950 -2.69 0.56 -24.88
CA ARG A 950 -4.10 0.49 -24.49
C ARG A 950 -4.95 -0.27 -25.49
N TYR A 951 -4.76 -0.04 -26.80
CA TYR A 951 -5.44 -0.80 -27.84
C TYR A 951 -5.11 -2.28 -27.75
N MET A 952 -3.85 -2.60 -27.48
CA MET A 952 -3.31 -3.95 -27.40
C MET A 952 -3.57 -4.62 -26.03
N GLY A 953 -4.10 -3.90 -25.03
CA GLY A 953 -4.46 -4.42 -23.72
C GLY A 953 -5.59 -5.46 -23.80
N GLU A 954 -5.60 -6.39 -22.86
CA GLU A 954 -6.56 -7.51 -22.82
C GLU A 954 -8.01 -7.00 -22.77
N GLU A 955 -8.22 -5.91 -22.03
CA GLU A 955 -9.52 -5.28 -21.82
C GLU A 955 -10.10 -4.75 -23.13
N THR A 956 -9.30 -4.00 -23.90
CA THR A 956 -9.72 -3.47 -25.21
C THR A 956 -9.96 -4.59 -26.22
N GLN A 957 -9.11 -5.62 -26.20
CA GLN A 957 -9.21 -6.72 -27.15
C GLN A 957 -10.43 -7.59 -26.92
N ARG A 958 -10.82 -7.77 -25.66
CA ARG A 958 -12.05 -8.47 -25.30
C ARG A 958 -13.29 -7.76 -25.88
N ASP A 959 -13.33 -6.44 -25.80
CA ASP A 959 -14.40 -5.63 -26.39
C ASP A 959 -14.43 -5.72 -27.92
N ILE A 960 -13.26 -5.71 -28.58
CA ILE A 960 -13.16 -5.92 -30.03
C ILE A 960 -13.77 -7.26 -30.44
N VAL A 961 -13.49 -8.34 -29.70
CA VAL A 961 -14.07 -9.67 -29.97
C VAL A 961 -15.60 -9.66 -29.79
N LEU A 962 -16.12 -8.94 -28.79
CA LEU A 962 -17.55 -8.80 -28.57
C LEU A 962 -18.24 -8.05 -29.72
N TYR A 963 -17.68 -6.92 -30.14
CA TYR A 963 -18.19 -6.17 -31.29
C TYR A 963 -18.13 -7.01 -32.57
N PHE A 964 -17.05 -7.77 -32.78
CA PHE A 964 -16.95 -8.71 -33.88
C PHE A 964 -18.08 -9.75 -33.90
N ILE A 965 -18.39 -10.36 -32.75
CA ILE A 965 -19.50 -11.33 -32.66
C ILE A 965 -20.82 -10.65 -33.01
N GLN A 966 -21.06 -9.46 -32.44
CA GLN A 966 -22.30 -8.70 -32.65
C GLN A 966 -22.51 -8.32 -34.12
N GLU A 967 -21.46 -7.88 -34.82
CA GLU A 967 -21.53 -7.50 -36.22
C GLU A 967 -21.67 -8.72 -37.16
N MET A 968 -20.90 -9.79 -36.92
CA MET A 968 -20.87 -10.94 -37.82
C MET A 968 -22.03 -11.94 -37.62
N ALA A 969 -22.56 -12.03 -36.40
CA ALA A 969 -23.56 -13.02 -36.04
C ALA A 969 -24.84 -12.43 -35.44
N GLY A 970 -24.88 -11.15 -35.11
CA GLY A 970 -25.97 -10.49 -34.39
C GLY A 970 -25.79 -10.53 -32.88
N SER A 971 -26.78 -10.02 -32.15
CA SER A 971 -26.71 -9.85 -30.69
C SER A 971 -26.36 -11.14 -29.96
N LEU A 972 -25.39 -11.04 -29.04
CA LEU A 972 -25.08 -12.08 -28.08
C LEU A 972 -26.25 -12.24 -27.10
N THR A 973 -26.69 -13.47 -26.91
CA THR A 973 -27.81 -13.83 -26.04
C THR A 973 -27.42 -15.00 -25.15
N PHE A 974 -27.84 -14.97 -23.90
CA PHE A 974 -27.67 -16.06 -22.96
C PHE A 974 -29.01 -16.71 -22.65
N THR A 975 -29.02 -18.01 -22.38
CA THR A 975 -30.27 -18.73 -22.05
C THR A 975 -30.83 -18.35 -20.68
N ASN A 976 -29.96 -17.90 -19.76
CA ASN A 976 -30.34 -17.35 -18.47
C ASN A 976 -30.16 -15.82 -18.46
N GLN A 977 -31.19 -15.09 -18.04
CA GLN A 977 -31.14 -13.63 -17.91
C GLN A 977 -30.06 -13.17 -16.91
N ALA A 978 -29.75 -13.98 -15.90
CA ALA A 978 -28.69 -13.68 -14.94
C ALA A 978 -27.30 -13.63 -15.61
N TYR A 979 -27.03 -14.48 -16.62
CA TYR A 979 -25.77 -14.44 -17.36
C TYR A 979 -25.64 -13.19 -18.22
N ALA A 980 -26.74 -12.68 -18.78
CA ALA A 980 -26.73 -11.42 -19.51
C ALA A 980 -26.41 -10.23 -18.59
N ALA A 981 -27.03 -10.16 -17.41
CA ALA A 981 -26.71 -9.13 -16.42
C ALA A 981 -25.25 -9.22 -15.94
N ARG A 982 -24.73 -10.43 -15.74
CA ARG A 982 -23.33 -10.67 -15.39
C ARG A 982 -22.38 -10.22 -16.49
N MET A 983 -22.74 -10.44 -17.76
CA MET A 983 -21.97 -9.94 -18.90
C MET A 983 -21.85 -8.41 -18.87
N ASP A 984 -22.98 -7.71 -18.71
CA ASP A 984 -22.99 -6.24 -18.68
C ASP A 984 -22.09 -5.70 -17.56
N LYS A 985 -22.16 -6.30 -16.37
CA LYS A 985 -21.31 -5.90 -15.24
C LYS A 985 -19.84 -6.26 -15.45
N ILE A 986 -19.50 -7.40 -16.06
CA ILE A 986 -18.11 -7.72 -16.38
C ILE A 986 -17.54 -6.75 -17.44
N ILE A 987 -18.33 -6.27 -18.39
CA ILE A 987 -17.90 -5.21 -19.34
C ILE A 987 -17.61 -3.92 -18.57
N GLU A 988 -18.49 -3.52 -17.65
CA GLU A 988 -18.29 -2.33 -16.82
C GLU A 988 -16.98 -2.44 -16.00
N ILE A 989 -16.74 -3.59 -15.36
CA ILE A 989 -15.51 -3.86 -14.61
C ILE A 989 -14.28 -3.77 -15.52
N ASN A 990 -14.38 -4.34 -16.73
CA ASN A 990 -13.31 -4.31 -17.72
C ASN A 990 -12.96 -2.88 -18.15
N HIS A 991 -13.97 -2.02 -18.34
CA HIS A 991 -13.78 -0.60 -18.64
C HIS A 991 -13.18 0.16 -17.45
N ASN A 992 -13.71 -0.05 -16.24
CA ASN A 992 -13.19 0.56 -15.03
C ASN A 992 -11.70 0.23 -14.82
N ALA A 993 -11.32 -1.04 -15.00
CA ALA A 993 -9.94 -1.50 -14.86
C ALA A 993 -9.02 -0.88 -15.92
N ALA A 994 -9.43 -0.89 -17.18
CA ALA A 994 -8.67 -0.27 -18.28
C ALA A 994 -8.52 1.25 -18.13
N ASP A 995 -9.51 1.90 -17.53
CA ASP A 995 -9.50 3.32 -17.18
C ASP A 995 -8.85 3.59 -15.82
N ASN A 996 -8.32 2.58 -15.13
CA ASN A 996 -7.73 2.69 -13.80
C ASN A 996 -8.64 3.45 -12.81
N TYR A 997 -9.95 3.21 -12.91
CA TYR A 997 -11.00 3.81 -12.08
C TYR A 997 -10.98 5.35 -12.07
N ILE A 998 -10.56 5.97 -13.17
CA ILE A 998 -10.39 7.43 -13.29
C ILE A 998 -11.64 8.25 -12.91
N PHE A 999 -12.83 7.65 -13.01
CA PHE A 999 -14.10 8.28 -12.65
C PHE A 999 -14.23 8.62 -11.15
N ILE A 1000 -13.35 8.11 -10.28
CA ILE A 1000 -13.38 8.42 -8.85
C ILE A 1000 -12.96 9.85 -8.54
N TYR A 1001 -12.23 10.50 -9.45
CA TYR A 1001 -11.74 11.86 -9.34
C TYR A 1001 -12.83 12.84 -9.80
N GLU A 1002 -13.33 13.65 -8.88
CA GLU A 1002 -14.45 14.57 -9.15
C GLU A 1002 -14.00 15.90 -9.76
N GLU A 1003 -12.71 16.25 -9.64
CA GLU A 1003 -12.10 17.48 -10.16
C GLU A 1003 -10.81 17.15 -10.92
N ASP A 1004 -10.79 17.38 -12.24
CA ASP A 1004 -9.55 17.41 -13.03
C ASP A 1004 -9.42 18.73 -13.78
N PRO A 1005 -8.89 19.78 -13.13
CA PRO A 1005 -8.63 21.06 -13.79
C PRO A 1005 -7.53 20.95 -14.86
N THR A 1006 -6.80 19.82 -14.95
CA THR A 1006 -5.69 19.65 -15.88
C THR A 1006 -6.11 19.08 -17.25
N GLY A 1007 -7.29 18.43 -17.33
CA GLY A 1007 -7.80 17.78 -18.54
C GLY A 1007 -7.11 16.45 -18.87
N THR A 1008 -6.26 15.94 -17.97
CA THR A 1008 -5.55 14.67 -18.09
C THR A 1008 -6.54 13.50 -18.23
N LEU A 1009 -7.68 13.54 -17.52
CA LEU A 1009 -8.65 12.44 -17.50
C LEU A 1009 -9.45 12.31 -18.81
N ASN A 1010 -9.44 13.34 -19.66
CA ASN A 1010 -10.24 13.35 -20.89
C ASN A 1010 -9.53 12.69 -22.08
N THR A 1011 -8.28 12.24 -21.92
CA THR A 1011 -7.47 11.69 -23.02
C THR A 1011 -8.17 10.52 -23.73
N TYR A 1012 -8.86 9.66 -22.97
CA TYR A 1012 -9.53 8.46 -23.47
C TYR A 1012 -11.05 8.47 -23.28
N GLU A 1013 -11.66 9.65 -23.04
CA GLU A 1013 -13.08 9.79 -22.65
C GLU A 1013 -14.05 9.07 -23.62
N HIS A 1014 -13.78 9.12 -24.92
CA HIS A 1014 -14.60 8.50 -25.96
C HIS A 1014 -14.06 7.17 -26.50
N TRP A 1015 -13.04 6.59 -25.85
CA TRP A 1015 -12.32 5.40 -26.32
C TRP A 1015 -13.24 4.25 -26.70
N TRP A 1016 -14.15 3.89 -25.81
CA TRP A 1016 -15.04 2.73 -25.98
C TRP A 1016 -16.09 2.97 -27.08
N GLU A 1017 -16.64 4.18 -27.18
CA GLU A 1017 -17.62 4.54 -28.21
C GLU A 1017 -16.98 4.58 -29.61
N ASP A 1018 -15.80 5.19 -29.71
CA ASP A 1018 -15.02 5.25 -30.95
C ASP A 1018 -14.56 3.86 -31.39
N LEU A 1019 -14.07 3.04 -30.44
CA LEU A 1019 -13.64 1.66 -30.68
C LEU A 1019 -14.77 0.85 -31.31
N LYS A 1020 -15.98 0.93 -30.74
CA LYS A 1020 -17.16 0.24 -31.29
C LYS A 1020 -17.46 0.67 -32.72
N SER A 1021 -17.37 1.98 -33.01
CA SER A 1021 -17.60 2.51 -34.36
C SER A 1021 -16.57 1.99 -35.36
N ILE A 1022 -15.28 1.99 -34.99
CA ILE A 1022 -14.21 1.59 -35.92
C ILE A 1022 -14.16 0.09 -36.16
N VAL A 1023 -14.48 -0.75 -35.17
CA VAL A 1023 -14.49 -2.21 -35.34
C VAL A 1023 -15.53 -2.61 -36.38
N ALA A 1024 -16.73 -2.01 -36.34
CA ALA A 1024 -17.74 -2.24 -37.37
C ALA A 1024 -17.18 -1.89 -38.77
N GLU A 1025 -16.57 -0.72 -38.94
CA GLU A 1025 -16.02 -0.28 -40.22
C GLU A 1025 -14.86 -1.16 -40.74
N ILE A 1026 -13.96 -1.63 -39.86
CA ILE A 1026 -12.86 -2.52 -40.23
C ILE A 1026 -13.40 -3.87 -40.74
N LEU A 1027 -14.43 -4.40 -40.08
CA LEU A 1027 -15.06 -5.68 -40.43
C LEU A 1027 -15.80 -5.63 -41.77
N PHE A 1028 -16.45 -4.52 -42.12
CA PHE A 1028 -17.16 -4.37 -43.41
C PHE A 1028 -16.24 -4.35 -44.63
N THR A 1029 -14.95 -4.02 -44.47
CA THR A 1029 -13.99 -4.02 -45.59
C THR A 1029 -13.45 -5.40 -45.97
N GLN A 1030 -13.53 -6.40 -45.09
CA GLN A 1030 -12.90 -7.72 -45.31
C GLN A 1030 -13.85 -8.93 -45.14
N GLY A 1031 -15.07 -8.73 -44.62
CA GLY A 1031 -15.98 -9.83 -44.27
C GLY A 1031 -16.97 -10.31 -45.34
N GLU A 1032 -17.14 -9.59 -46.46
CA GLU A 1032 -18.20 -9.90 -47.47
C GLU A 1032 -17.72 -10.49 -48.82
N GLU A 1033 -16.42 -10.71 -49.03
CA GLU A 1033 -15.92 -11.46 -50.21
C GLU A 1033 -15.47 -12.88 -49.89
#